data_AF-A0A8S0XIX3-F1
#
_entry.id   AF-A0A8S0XIX3-F1
#
_cell.length_a   1.000
_cell.length_b   1.000
_cell.length_c   1.000
_cell.angle_alpha   90.00
_cell.angle_beta   90.00
_cell.angle_gamma   90.00
#
_symmetry.space_group_name_H-M   'P 1'
#
loop_
_entity.id
_entity.type
_entity.pdbx_description
1 polymer ?
#
loop_
_entity_poly.entity_id
_entity_poly.type
_entity_poly.pdbx_seq_one_letter_code
_entity_poly.pdbx_strand_id
1 'polypeptide(L)'
;MAVVRLTGVDQLNDLAAQNAFTVVFVHRKGCWPCTMMHPVFEHVVADRKRFGGIGFGTVDASSGLEGCHLILEEYNINGFPHLLLFREVELFSEVSGYVDLKLLEDILSFSVNFNSRSFNAQFTLSVPAGEPASEPEPDTCNNSENQGTSVIQVHEGWRDPDSVDQLLNYNDTTILVFCSSDAPYVSHLPSYFCRHEALLRKHNAVIHIIKIIGPFNDEAESYFQHKLLKYKPFAKMLRSNFLLSQHSFRLDANMGFGEWLTTGLEASKVIDTAPEVHEPALTDIYDMKEFRKQTAALFKPVVVLLYDNSAASKAMYWIFWAASADSEFKSYSFFALNYIETKDAETKLDLHQGTVVAVYRRSAAIAEKRFLMPFNDLKEFLLRALVKSPSPHPSRVSVTQDDSFLSAIYRPFSRPGSVLSSHSQGSRLSAPKLHRSRSTSSLRGKPNQCRGNYQPREERGFFQRLVASTDFFQDPEYNCVVPAEVAREGIQLGRANEGGSYFGITLRPQTFETHLKLSFAVQFGPDRTEKARFVSSYLSFTFGYNDANGREHSLKIKDIFPKDYKGDPTVVHTDNSLGGGMALSIGAGAVASITTEGKGSRDTHFSRVTAPRVRGSGQYSDTATWTFEEDDGEAGRHGLDSEYVLEATLGGASIVLQDIWLRFWGKAVLVLGGGHKPGSKQTLQIGSRENPFRRVLDLSRHVCYVLEDEEGSRSIVSAP
;
A
#
# COMPACT_ATOMS: atom_id res chain seq x y z
N MET A 1 -2.63 27.12 26.73
CA MET A 1 -2.23 28.42 26.20
C MET A 1 -3.44 29.10 25.60
N ALA A 2 -3.65 30.34 25.98
CA ALA A 2 -4.66 31.23 25.41
C ALA A 2 -4.04 31.97 24.22
N VAL A 3 -4.88 32.42 23.28
CA VAL A 3 -4.47 33.41 22.27
C VAL A 3 -4.08 34.68 23.00
N VAL A 4 -2.88 35.20 22.73
CA VAL A 4 -2.39 36.42 23.36
C VAL A 4 -2.91 37.63 22.59
N ARG A 5 -3.64 38.51 23.26
CA ARG A 5 -4.04 39.78 22.66
C ARG A 5 -2.85 40.73 22.70
N LEU A 6 -2.32 41.06 21.53
CA LEU A 6 -1.16 41.92 21.34
C LEU A 6 -1.61 43.37 21.21
N THR A 7 -0.98 44.26 21.97
CA THR A 7 -1.29 45.69 21.99
C THR A 7 -0.12 46.57 21.56
N GLY A 8 1.01 45.99 21.15
CA GLY A 8 2.22 46.70 20.73
C GLY A 8 3.32 45.76 20.23
N VAL A 9 4.33 46.32 19.57
CA VAL A 9 5.46 45.59 18.95
C VAL A 9 6.25 44.80 20.00
N ASP A 10 6.48 45.36 21.19
CA ASP A 10 7.22 44.68 22.26
C ASP A 10 6.56 43.35 22.67
N GLN A 11 5.23 43.35 22.85
CA GLN A 11 4.49 42.12 23.19
C GLN A 11 4.51 41.10 22.05
N LEU A 12 4.52 41.58 20.80
CA LEU A 12 4.64 40.72 19.63
C LEU A 12 6.02 40.05 19.62
N ASN A 13 7.09 40.82 19.84
CA ASN A 13 8.46 40.32 19.91
C ASN A 13 8.66 39.37 21.08
N ASP A 14 8.09 39.67 22.25
CA ASP A 14 8.12 38.77 23.42
C ASP A 14 7.43 37.44 23.13
N LEU A 15 6.25 37.48 22.49
CA LEU A 15 5.55 36.26 22.08
C LEU A 15 6.38 35.48 21.05
N ALA A 16 6.95 36.18 20.08
CA ALA A 16 7.74 35.61 19.01
C ALA A 16 9.05 34.97 19.54
N ALA A 17 9.73 35.61 20.50
CA ALA A 17 10.92 35.08 21.16
C ALA A 17 10.64 33.86 22.06
N GLN A 18 9.44 33.75 22.63
CA GLN A 18 9.06 32.63 23.51
C GLN A 18 8.69 31.34 22.75
N ASN A 19 8.45 31.42 21.45
CA ASN A 19 7.98 30.29 20.65
C ASN A 19 8.86 30.12 19.42
N ALA A 20 9.20 28.87 19.07
CA ALA A 20 9.94 28.61 17.83
C ALA A 20 9.19 29.11 16.58
N PHE A 21 7.86 29.15 16.66
CA PHE A 21 7.01 29.68 15.61
C PHE A 21 5.81 30.42 16.22
N THR A 22 5.49 31.61 15.69
CA THR A 22 4.38 32.44 16.17
C THR A 22 3.50 32.90 15.01
N VAL A 23 2.18 32.87 15.20
CA VAL A 23 1.19 33.32 14.22
C VAL A 23 0.34 34.42 14.84
N VAL A 24 0.30 35.57 14.19
CA VAL A 24 -0.45 36.75 14.64
C VAL A 24 -1.57 37.06 13.67
N PHE A 25 -2.81 36.99 14.14
CA PHE A 25 -4.00 37.36 13.37
C PHE A 25 -4.36 38.83 13.60
N VAL A 26 -4.14 39.65 12.58
CA VAL A 26 -4.46 41.07 12.56
C VAL A 26 -5.85 41.26 11.97
N HIS A 27 -6.76 41.80 12.76
CA HIS A 27 -8.17 41.91 12.42
C HIS A 27 -8.73 43.28 12.78
N ARG A 28 -9.91 43.61 12.25
CA ARG A 28 -10.61 44.87 12.54
C ARG A 28 -12.08 44.59 12.88
N LYS A 29 -12.66 45.33 13.83
CA LYS A 29 -14.11 45.24 14.10
C LYS A 29 -14.91 45.76 12.90
N GLY A 30 -16.00 45.08 12.57
CA GLY A 30 -16.85 45.42 11.42
C GLY A 30 -16.31 44.98 10.06
N CYS A 31 -15.15 44.33 10.01
CA CYS A 31 -14.62 43.70 8.79
C CYS A 31 -15.28 42.34 8.58
N TRP A 32 -16.16 42.22 7.57
CA TRP A 32 -16.86 40.97 7.28
C TRP A 32 -15.91 39.78 7.03
N PRO A 33 -14.84 39.90 6.22
CA PRO A 33 -13.89 38.80 6.04
C PRO A 33 -13.17 38.40 7.34
N CYS A 34 -12.93 39.35 8.25
CA CYS A 34 -12.33 39.09 9.56
C CYS A 34 -13.27 38.26 10.45
N THR A 35 -14.58 38.55 10.42
CA THR A 35 -15.60 37.77 11.13
C THR A 35 -15.64 36.33 10.62
N MET A 36 -15.49 36.12 9.31
CA MET A 36 -15.44 34.78 8.70
C MET A 36 -14.17 34.02 9.09
N MET A 37 -13.04 34.73 9.23
CA MET A 37 -11.74 34.13 9.55
C MET A 37 -11.55 33.78 11.03
N HIS A 38 -12.25 34.47 11.94
CA HIS A 38 -12.19 34.18 13.38
C HIS A 38 -12.42 32.70 13.74
N PRO A 39 -13.52 32.05 13.31
CA PRO A 39 -13.76 30.64 13.64
C PRO A 39 -12.69 29.71 13.01
N VAL A 40 -12.15 30.09 11.86
CA VAL A 40 -11.03 29.36 11.22
C VAL A 40 -9.77 29.44 12.09
N PHE A 41 -9.41 30.64 12.54
CA PHE A 41 -8.25 30.87 13.39
C PHE A 41 -8.39 30.17 14.75
N GLU A 42 -9.57 30.25 15.38
CA GLU A 42 -9.86 29.56 16.64
C GLU A 42 -9.76 28.03 16.52
N HIS A 43 -10.19 27.46 15.39
CA HIS A 43 -10.07 26.03 15.13
C HIS A 43 -8.61 25.58 15.16
N VAL A 44 -7.75 26.31 14.45
CA VAL A 44 -6.31 26.00 14.38
C VAL A 44 -5.63 26.20 15.74
N VAL A 45 -6.00 27.24 16.49
CA VAL A 45 -5.52 27.46 17.86
C VAL A 45 -5.87 26.28 18.77
N ALA A 46 -7.09 25.72 18.61
CA ALA A 46 -7.54 24.56 19.38
C ALA A 46 -6.70 23.32 19.06
N ASP A 47 -6.28 23.15 17.80
CA ASP A 47 -5.44 22.05 17.33
C ASP A 47 -3.92 22.35 17.34
N ARG A 48 -3.48 23.37 18.10
CA ARG A 48 -2.06 23.81 18.11
C ARG A 48 -1.02 22.73 18.40
N LYS A 49 -1.41 21.64 19.07
CA LYS A 49 -0.50 20.52 19.39
C LYS A 49 -0.06 19.78 18.14
N ARG A 50 -0.93 19.72 17.11
CA ARG A 50 -0.62 19.12 15.80
C ARG A 50 0.54 19.82 15.10
N PHE A 51 0.79 21.09 15.42
CA PHE A 51 1.81 21.92 14.78
C PHE A 51 3.04 22.18 15.68
N GLY A 52 3.31 21.33 16.67
CA GLY A 52 4.59 21.38 17.40
C GLY A 52 4.79 22.56 18.37
N GLY A 53 3.70 23.22 18.81
CA GLY A 53 3.79 24.27 19.83
C GLY A 53 3.92 25.70 19.29
N ILE A 54 3.06 26.06 18.34
CA ILE A 54 2.94 27.44 17.82
C ILE A 54 2.41 28.40 18.89
N GLY A 55 3.01 29.59 18.98
CA GLY A 55 2.48 30.74 19.69
C GLY A 55 1.40 31.46 18.88
N PHE A 56 0.25 31.79 19.47
CA PHE A 56 -0.84 32.45 18.76
C PHE A 56 -1.14 33.82 19.37
N GLY A 57 -1.14 34.85 18.54
CA GLY A 57 -1.46 36.22 18.90
C GLY A 57 -2.60 36.79 18.07
N THR A 58 -3.28 37.81 18.58
CA THR A 58 -4.24 38.63 17.84
C THR A 58 -3.99 40.11 18.01
N VAL A 59 -4.16 40.89 16.95
CA VAL A 59 -4.08 42.35 16.95
C VAL A 59 -5.43 42.90 16.48
N ASP A 60 -6.10 43.65 17.33
CA ASP A 60 -7.33 44.37 16.98
C ASP A 60 -6.98 45.78 16.48
N ALA A 61 -6.98 45.96 15.16
CA ALA A 61 -6.73 47.23 14.49
C ALA A 61 -7.84 48.28 14.74
N SER A 62 -8.99 47.90 15.31
CA SER A 62 -9.99 48.85 15.81
C SER A 62 -9.73 49.33 17.23
N SER A 63 -8.71 48.78 17.90
CA SER A 63 -8.39 49.15 19.26
C SER A 63 -7.70 50.52 19.29
N GLY A 64 -8.25 51.47 20.05
CA GLY A 64 -7.62 52.77 20.30
C GLY A 64 -6.41 52.70 21.24
N LEU A 65 -5.76 51.53 21.35
CA LEU A 65 -4.58 51.34 22.19
C LEU A 65 -3.34 51.80 21.42
N GLU A 66 -2.50 52.62 22.07
CA GLU A 66 -1.38 53.33 21.44
C GLU A 66 -0.30 52.43 20.80
N GLY A 67 -0.29 51.12 20.98
CA GLY A 67 0.72 50.26 20.33
C GLY A 67 0.22 49.45 19.12
N CYS A 68 -1.09 49.30 18.89
CA CYS A 68 -1.58 48.50 17.77
C CYS A 68 -1.25 49.13 16.41
N HIS A 69 -1.27 50.47 16.31
CA HIS A 69 -0.97 51.17 15.06
C HIS A 69 0.50 51.00 14.64
N LEU A 70 1.42 50.92 15.60
CA LEU A 70 2.84 50.67 15.33
C LEU A 70 3.08 49.30 14.69
N ILE A 71 2.31 48.27 15.07
CA ILE A 71 2.36 46.95 14.39
C ILE A 71 1.91 47.08 12.93
N LEU A 72 0.86 47.86 12.67
CA LEU A 72 0.36 48.06 11.30
C LEU A 72 1.36 48.82 10.43
N GLU A 73 2.04 49.83 11.01
CA GLU A 73 3.06 50.62 10.32
C GLU A 73 4.33 49.79 10.06
N GLU A 74 4.84 49.08 11.08
CA GLU A 74 6.06 48.25 10.99
C GLU A 74 5.95 47.20 9.89
N TYR A 75 4.78 46.56 9.77
CA TYR A 75 4.52 45.49 8.80
C TYR A 75 3.70 45.95 7.59
N ASN A 76 3.57 47.27 7.36
CA ASN A 76 2.88 47.87 6.21
C ASN A 76 1.48 47.29 5.92
N ILE A 77 0.67 47.08 6.97
CA ILE A 77 -0.64 46.43 6.88
C ILE A 77 -1.71 47.46 6.48
N ASN A 78 -2.09 47.40 5.21
CA ASN A 78 -3.09 48.31 4.63
C ASN A 78 -4.49 47.68 4.45
N GLY A 79 -4.65 46.39 4.76
CA GLY A 79 -5.88 45.62 4.55
C GLY A 79 -6.09 44.54 5.61
N PHE A 80 -7.36 44.15 5.81
CA PHE A 80 -7.76 43.17 6.82
C PHE A 80 -8.69 42.09 6.23
N PRO A 81 -8.61 40.83 6.70
CA PRO A 81 -7.68 40.34 7.72
C PRO A 81 -6.24 40.19 7.22
N HIS A 82 -5.30 40.03 8.16
CA HIS A 82 -3.90 39.72 7.87
C HIS A 82 -3.38 38.65 8.83
N LEU A 83 -2.51 37.77 8.36
CA LEU A 83 -1.72 36.86 9.20
C LEU A 83 -0.24 37.20 9.07
N LEU A 84 0.41 37.42 10.19
CA LEU A 84 1.86 37.53 10.28
C LEU A 84 2.41 36.25 10.89
N LEU A 85 3.41 35.67 10.24
CA LEU A 85 4.05 34.43 10.67
C LEU A 85 5.49 34.74 11.01
N PHE A 86 5.86 34.47 12.26
CA PHE A 86 7.19 34.71 12.79
C PHE A 86 7.88 33.39 13.09
N ARG A 87 9.18 33.35 12.80
CA ARG A 87 10.08 32.32 13.30
C ARG A 87 11.04 32.97 14.26
N GLU A 88 10.96 32.58 15.52
CA GLU A 88 11.57 33.36 16.59
C GLU A 88 11.09 34.82 16.46
N VAL A 89 11.98 35.81 16.40
CA VAL A 89 11.63 37.24 16.26
C VAL A 89 11.58 37.74 14.81
N GLU A 90 11.96 36.92 13.83
CA GLU A 90 12.01 37.33 12.43
C GLU A 90 10.68 37.07 11.73
N LEU A 91 10.18 38.06 10.97
CA LEU A 91 9.02 37.86 10.10
C LEU A 91 9.38 36.86 9.01
N PHE A 92 8.77 35.69 9.08
CA PHE A 92 8.99 34.60 8.14
C PHE A 92 8.09 34.71 6.91
N SER A 93 6.82 35.07 7.11
CA SER A 93 5.87 35.29 6.02
C SER A 93 4.67 36.12 6.49
N GLU A 94 3.93 36.64 5.52
CA GLU A 94 2.65 37.31 5.73
C GLU A 94 1.62 36.82 4.70
N VAL A 95 0.35 36.78 5.13
CA VAL A 95 -0.81 36.45 4.31
C VAL A 95 -1.85 37.55 4.46
N SER A 96 -2.19 38.21 3.36
CA SER A 96 -3.27 39.18 3.31
C SER A 96 -4.59 38.53 2.90
N GLY A 97 -5.70 38.99 3.48
CA GLY A 97 -7.04 38.57 3.11
C GLY A 97 -7.53 37.33 3.87
N TYR A 98 -8.78 36.95 3.57
CA TYR A 98 -9.43 35.79 4.18
C TYR A 98 -8.80 34.48 3.70
N VAL A 99 -8.59 33.56 4.64
CA VAL A 99 -8.01 32.24 4.41
C VAL A 99 -8.96 31.21 5.00
N ASP A 100 -9.33 30.19 4.22
CA ASP A 100 -10.14 29.08 4.74
C ASP A 100 -9.32 28.15 5.64
N LEU A 101 -10.01 27.24 6.34
CA LEU A 101 -9.38 26.35 7.32
C LEU A 101 -8.28 25.47 6.71
N LYS A 102 -8.57 24.82 5.57
CA LYS A 102 -7.63 23.90 4.94
C LYS A 102 -6.37 24.65 4.49
N LEU A 103 -6.57 25.85 3.96
CA LEU A 103 -5.50 26.72 3.49
C LEU A 103 -4.60 27.17 4.65
N LEU A 104 -5.19 27.55 5.79
CA LEU A 104 -4.46 27.94 6.98
C LEU A 104 -3.66 26.77 7.58
N GLU A 105 -4.26 25.58 7.67
CA GLU A 105 -3.55 24.38 8.13
C GLU A 105 -2.33 24.05 7.25
N ASP A 106 -2.47 24.19 5.93
CA ASP A 106 -1.39 23.96 4.97
C ASP A 106 -0.23 24.95 5.15
N ILE A 107 -0.54 26.24 5.31
CA ILE A 107 0.45 27.29 5.53
C ILE A 107 1.22 27.03 6.83
N LEU A 108 0.53 26.69 7.91
CA LEU A 108 1.18 26.46 9.22
C LEU A 108 2.01 25.20 9.23
N SER A 109 1.51 24.11 8.64
CA SER A 109 2.27 22.88 8.52
C SER A 109 3.57 23.10 7.73
N PHE A 110 3.51 23.85 6.63
CA PHE A 110 4.72 24.22 5.88
C PHE A 110 5.66 25.06 6.75
N SER A 111 5.13 26.12 7.38
CA SER A 111 5.99 27.10 8.04
C SER A 111 6.67 26.58 9.30
N VAL A 112 6.07 25.60 9.99
CA VAL A 112 6.69 24.90 11.13
C VAL A 112 7.77 23.92 10.66
N ASN A 113 7.51 23.17 9.59
CA ASN A 113 8.39 22.08 9.16
C ASN A 113 9.54 22.55 8.25
N PHE A 114 9.38 23.68 7.56
CA PHE A 114 10.38 24.20 6.63
C PHE A 114 11.62 24.71 7.39
N ASN A 115 12.66 23.90 7.60
CA ASN A 115 13.90 24.37 8.22
C ASN A 115 15.00 24.55 7.16
N SER A 116 15.30 25.79 6.77
CA SER A 116 16.35 26.11 5.77
C SER A 116 17.74 25.62 6.20
N ARG A 117 18.04 25.59 7.51
CA ARG A 117 19.32 25.09 8.04
C ARG A 117 19.40 23.56 7.95
N SER A 118 18.32 22.86 8.30
CA SER A 118 18.25 21.40 8.12
C SER A 118 18.26 21.01 6.65
N PHE A 119 17.68 21.85 5.79
CA PHE A 119 17.73 21.68 4.35
C PHE A 119 19.20 21.62 3.93
N ASN A 120 19.99 22.67 4.15
CA ASN A 120 21.41 22.71 3.78
C ASN A 120 22.24 21.56 4.40
N ALA A 121 21.99 21.20 5.66
CA ALA A 121 22.72 20.12 6.35
C ALA A 121 22.45 18.71 5.75
N GLN A 122 21.25 18.46 5.22
CA GLN A 122 20.94 17.20 4.52
C GLN A 122 21.63 17.08 3.15
N PHE A 123 22.12 18.18 2.57
CA PHE A 123 22.86 18.15 1.28
C PHE A 123 24.38 18.03 1.46
N THR A 124 24.92 18.27 2.65
CA THR A 124 26.30 17.93 3.00
C THR A 124 26.37 16.46 3.45
N LEU A 125 26.37 15.55 2.48
CA LEU A 125 26.71 14.13 2.71
C LEU A 125 28.12 14.04 3.30
N SER A 126 28.24 13.45 4.48
CA SER A 126 29.51 13.19 5.16
C SER A 126 30.37 12.28 4.29
N VAL A 127 31.38 12.88 3.65
CA VAL A 127 32.51 12.16 3.06
C VAL A 127 33.18 11.37 4.19
N PRO A 128 33.36 10.04 4.07
CA PRO A 128 34.01 9.26 5.11
C PRO A 128 35.45 9.79 5.32
N ALA A 129 35.77 10.09 6.58
CA ALA A 129 37.02 10.73 6.99
C ALA A 129 38.25 9.95 6.48
N GLY A 130 38.86 10.48 5.43
CA GLY A 130 40.11 10.00 4.86
C GLY A 130 40.73 11.11 4.02
N GLU A 131 41.72 11.79 4.63
CA GLU A 131 42.58 12.85 4.11
C GLU A 131 42.03 14.30 4.06
N PRO A 132 42.85 15.30 4.45
CA PRO A 132 42.45 16.71 4.48
C PRO A 132 42.49 17.29 3.07
N ALA A 133 41.37 17.19 2.36
CA ALA A 133 41.10 18.00 1.18
C ALA A 133 40.25 19.22 1.57
N SER A 134 40.60 20.37 1.03
CA SER A 134 39.91 21.66 1.11
C SER A 134 38.39 21.53 1.01
N GLU A 135 37.68 22.32 1.82
CA GLU A 135 36.22 22.43 1.87
C GLU A 135 35.60 22.40 0.45
N PRO A 136 34.69 21.45 0.14
CA PRO A 136 33.95 21.49 -1.11
C PRO A 136 32.82 22.50 -0.99
N GLU A 137 32.86 23.56 -1.80
CA GLU A 137 31.73 24.48 -1.99
C GLU A 137 30.50 23.75 -2.58
N PRO A 138 29.26 24.13 -2.20
CA PRO A 138 28.03 23.41 -2.55
C PRO A 138 27.52 23.57 -4.01
N ASP A 139 28.38 23.88 -4.99
CA ASP A 139 27.98 24.36 -6.33
C ASP A 139 27.94 23.31 -7.47
N THR A 140 28.02 22.02 -7.17
CA THR A 140 28.26 20.99 -8.22
C THR A 140 27.16 20.74 -9.27
N CYS A 141 26.00 21.41 -9.23
CA CYS A 141 25.04 21.33 -10.34
C CYS A 141 25.27 22.36 -11.46
N ASN A 142 26.06 23.41 -11.23
CA ASN A 142 26.21 24.51 -12.19
C ASN A 142 27.55 24.52 -12.95
N ASN A 143 28.53 23.71 -12.54
CA ASN A 143 29.90 23.83 -13.05
C ASN A 143 30.32 22.70 -14.00
N SER A 144 29.47 22.33 -14.96
CA SER A 144 29.95 21.68 -16.19
C SER A 144 29.81 22.64 -17.37
N GLU A 145 30.86 23.41 -17.65
CA GLU A 145 31.04 24.21 -18.87
C GLU A 145 31.16 23.35 -20.15
N ASN A 146 30.82 22.07 -20.10
CA ASN A 146 30.59 21.28 -21.30
C ASN A 146 29.14 21.52 -21.75
N GLN A 147 28.98 21.98 -22.99
CA GLN A 147 27.75 22.36 -23.70
C GLN A 147 26.68 21.24 -23.86
N GLY A 148 26.54 20.34 -22.87
CA GLY A 148 25.37 19.48 -22.73
C GLY A 148 24.23 20.28 -22.12
N THR A 149 23.07 20.27 -22.76
CA THR A 149 21.84 20.89 -22.25
C THR A 149 21.55 20.35 -20.84
N SER A 150 21.65 21.20 -19.83
CA SER A 150 21.25 20.86 -18.47
C SER A 150 19.79 20.37 -18.47
N VAL A 151 19.53 19.25 -17.80
CA VAL A 151 18.17 18.70 -17.61
C VAL A 151 17.37 19.49 -16.56
N ILE A 152 17.99 20.43 -15.85
CA ILE A 152 17.33 21.35 -14.93
C ILE A 152 17.65 22.77 -15.39
N GLN A 153 16.61 23.53 -15.72
CA GLN A 153 16.71 24.90 -16.23
C GLN A 153 15.93 25.84 -15.34
N VAL A 154 16.51 26.99 -15.00
CA VAL A 154 15.89 28.02 -14.15
C VAL A 154 15.52 29.21 -15.02
N HIS A 155 14.26 29.62 -14.94
CA HIS A 155 13.68 30.71 -15.69
C HIS A 155 13.19 31.79 -14.73
N GLU A 156 13.69 33.02 -14.90
CA GLU A 156 13.36 34.18 -14.07
C GLU A 156 12.53 35.20 -14.84
N GLY A 157 11.83 36.08 -14.14
CA GLY A 157 11.13 37.21 -14.77
C GLY A 157 9.78 36.89 -15.38
N TRP A 158 9.21 35.71 -15.09
CA TRP A 158 7.94 35.29 -15.65
C TRP A 158 6.79 36.04 -14.98
N ARG A 159 5.87 36.58 -15.78
CA ARG A 159 4.68 37.30 -15.28
C ARG A 159 3.37 36.57 -15.59
N ASP A 160 3.39 35.72 -16.62
CA ASP A 160 2.23 34.98 -17.10
C ASP A 160 2.55 33.48 -17.13
N PRO A 161 1.89 32.66 -16.28
CA PRO A 161 2.04 31.21 -16.28
C PRO A 161 1.72 30.52 -17.61
N ASP A 162 0.94 31.16 -18.48
CA ASP A 162 0.50 30.58 -19.75
C ASP A 162 1.49 30.82 -20.89
N SER A 163 2.45 31.71 -20.71
CA SER A 163 3.49 31.97 -21.74
C SER A 163 4.53 30.84 -21.90
N VAL A 164 4.36 29.71 -21.17
CA VAL A 164 5.31 28.60 -21.04
C VAL A 164 5.42 27.71 -22.27
N ASP A 165 4.53 27.89 -23.23
CA ASP A 165 4.50 27.11 -24.46
C ASP A 165 5.82 27.15 -25.24
N GLN A 166 6.59 28.24 -25.10
CA GLN A 166 7.91 28.39 -25.73
C GLN A 166 8.97 27.43 -25.17
N LEU A 167 8.74 26.87 -23.98
CA LEU A 167 9.65 25.93 -23.32
C LEU A 167 9.34 24.47 -23.65
N LEU A 168 8.20 24.20 -24.30
CA LEU A 168 7.75 22.84 -24.58
C LEU A 168 8.48 22.27 -25.79
N ASN A 169 9.19 21.16 -25.60
CA ASN A 169 9.66 20.33 -26.69
C ASN A 169 8.71 19.14 -26.87
N TYR A 170 8.13 19.00 -28.07
CA TYR A 170 7.16 17.94 -28.38
C TYR A 170 7.71 16.51 -28.20
N ASN A 171 9.04 16.36 -28.32
CA ASN A 171 9.71 15.07 -28.25
C ASN A 171 10.22 14.71 -26.84
N ASP A 172 10.18 15.64 -25.89
CA ASP A 172 10.74 15.46 -24.54
C ASP A 172 9.63 15.54 -23.50
N THR A 173 9.83 14.84 -22.37
CA THR A 173 8.93 14.98 -21.23
C THR A 173 9.33 16.23 -20.48
N THR A 174 8.44 17.23 -20.50
CA THR A 174 8.72 18.54 -19.91
C THR A 174 8.02 18.65 -18.56
N ILE A 175 8.77 18.98 -17.51
CA ILE A 175 8.24 19.19 -16.17
C ILE A 175 8.39 20.66 -15.83
N LEU A 176 7.26 21.37 -15.71
CA LEU A 176 7.23 22.78 -15.35
C LEU A 176 6.99 22.90 -13.86
N VAL A 177 7.91 23.52 -13.13
CA VAL A 177 7.83 23.74 -11.69
C VAL A 177 7.62 25.23 -11.45
N PHE A 178 6.41 25.61 -11.09
CA PHE A 178 6.04 26.98 -10.79
C PHE A 178 6.30 27.30 -9.31
N CYS A 179 6.90 28.47 -9.06
CA CYS A 179 7.14 28.99 -7.71
C CYS A 179 7.10 30.52 -7.68
N SER A 180 6.83 31.08 -6.50
CA SER A 180 6.97 32.52 -6.28
C SER A 180 8.43 32.91 -6.19
N SER A 181 8.89 33.89 -6.96
CA SER A 181 10.30 34.31 -6.98
C SER A 181 10.84 34.73 -5.61
N ASP A 182 9.98 35.25 -4.74
CA ASP A 182 10.27 35.69 -3.37
C ASP A 182 10.07 34.58 -2.31
N ALA A 183 9.64 33.37 -2.69
CA ALA A 183 9.39 32.31 -1.72
C ALA A 183 10.70 31.78 -1.11
N PRO A 184 10.72 31.51 0.21
CA PRO A 184 11.94 31.17 0.94
C PRO A 184 12.57 29.84 0.51
N TYR A 185 11.82 29.00 -0.20
CA TYR A 185 12.26 27.68 -0.64
C TYR A 185 12.90 27.67 -2.03
N VAL A 186 12.79 28.76 -2.81
CA VAL A 186 13.12 28.76 -4.25
C VAL A 186 14.61 28.57 -4.52
N SER A 187 15.47 29.13 -3.69
CA SER A 187 16.92 28.96 -3.78
C SER A 187 17.35 27.50 -3.66
N HIS A 188 16.53 26.65 -3.03
CA HIS A 188 16.83 25.24 -2.79
C HIS A 188 16.31 24.30 -3.88
N LEU A 189 15.47 24.78 -4.80
CA LEU A 189 14.85 23.94 -5.83
C LEU A 189 15.86 23.27 -6.78
N PRO A 190 16.88 23.97 -7.32
CA PRO A 190 17.86 23.33 -8.21
C PRO A 190 18.54 22.14 -7.53
N SER A 191 19.09 22.36 -6.32
CA SER A 191 19.79 21.31 -5.55
C SER A 191 18.86 20.16 -5.17
N TYR A 192 17.59 20.45 -4.86
CA TYR A 192 16.58 19.42 -4.62
C TYR A 192 16.39 18.52 -5.85
N PHE A 193 16.20 19.10 -7.03
CA PHE A 193 15.96 18.34 -8.25
C PHE A 193 17.21 17.64 -8.80
N CYS A 194 18.41 18.11 -8.49
CA CYS A 194 19.65 17.42 -8.89
C CYS A 194 19.69 15.97 -8.42
N ARG A 195 19.04 15.63 -7.29
CA ARG A 195 18.92 14.25 -6.80
C ARG A 195 18.18 13.32 -7.77
N HIS A 196 17.37 13.88 -8.67
CA HIS A 196 16.60 13.14 -9.67
C HIS A 196 17.22 13.18 -11.07
N GLU A 197 18.41 13.77 -11.24
CA GLU A 197 19.05 13.98 -12.54
C GLU A 197 19.25 12.67 -13.33
N ALA A 198 19.69 11.59 -12.65
CA ALA A 198 19.87 10.28 -13.27
C ALA A 198 18.55 9.72 -13.82
N LEU A 199 17.45 9.92 -13.10
CA LEU A 199 16.11 9.48 -13.52
C LEU A 199 15.62 10.32 -14.71
N LEU A 200 15.81 11.63 -14.67
CA LEU A 200 15.44 12.55 -15.76
C LEU A 200 16.19 12.20 -17.06
N ARG A 201 17.51 12.00 -16.98
CA ARG A 201 18.33 11.58 -18.14
C ARG A 201 17.89 10.24 -18.71
N LYS A 202 17.58 9.25 -17.87
CA LYS A 202 17.09 7.92 -18.29
C LYS A 202 15.76 8.01 -19.08
N HIS A 203 14.96 9.05 -18.85
CA HIS A 203 13.65 9.24 -19.49
C HIS A 203 13.62 10.39 -20.49
N ASN A 204 14.78 10.98 -20.84
CA ASN A 204 14.86 12.16 -21.71
C ASN A 204 13.89 13.27 -21.28
N ALA A 205 13.89 13.56 -19.98
CA ALA A 205 13.01 14.55 -19.37
C ALA A 205 13.78 15.78 -18.90
N VAL A 206 13.13 16.94 -18.96
CA VAL A 206 13.70 18.23 -18.56
C VAL A 206 12.80 18.90 -17.54
N ILE A 207 13.38 19.43 -16.46
CA ILE A 207 12.69 20.27 -15.47
C ILE A 207 12.98 21.73 -15.78
N HIS A 208 11.92 22.52 -15.93
CA HIS A 208 11.96 23.97 -16.01
C HIS A 208 11.41 24.56 -14.71
N ILE A 209 12.26 25.20 -13.92
CA ILE A 209 11.86 25.93 -12.71
C ILE A 209 11.48 27.35 -13.13
N ILE A 210 10.23 27.71 -12.94
CA ILE A 210 9.64 28.97 -13.40
C ILE A 210 9.37 29.85 -12.18
N LYS A 211 10.24 30.84 -11.99
CA LYS A 211 10.11 31.85 -10.94
C LYS A 211 9.22 32.97 -11.43
N ILE A 212 8.02 33.06 -10.89
CA ILE A 212 7.06 34.10 -11.28
C ILE A 212 7.26 35.33 -10.38
N ILE A 213 7.22 36.52 -10.98
CA ILE A 213 7.45 37.81 -10.31
C ILE A 213 6.16 38.65 -10.39
N GLY A 214 5.77 39.23 -9.25
CA GLY A 214 4.67 40.20 -9.19
C GLY A 214 5.01 41.57 -9.84
N PRO A 215 4.00 42.44 -10.06
CA PRO A 215 2.59 42.28 -9.72
C PRO A 215 1.88 41.33 -10.69
N PHE A 216 1.00 40.50 -10.12
CA PHE A 216 0.18 39.54 -10.86
C PHE A 216 -1.08 40.24 -11.40
N ASN A 217 -1.59 39.80 -12.55
CA ASN A 217 -2.97 40.14 -12.92
C ASN A 217 -3.94 39.33 -12.01
N ASP A 218 -5.22 39.70 -11.96
CA ASP A 218 -6.20 39.07 -11.05
C ASP A 218 -6.28 37.53 -11.23
N GLU A 219 -6.04 37.04 -12.45
CA GLU A 219 -6.04 35.62 -12.79
C GLU A 219 -4.79 34.88 -12.28
N ALA A 220 -3.61 35.47 -12.45
CA ALA A 220 -2.37 34.96 -11.88
C ALA A 220 -2.40 35.07 -10.35
N GLU A 221 -2.95 36.14 -9.77
CA GLU A 221 -3.13 36.27 -8.32
C GLU A 221 -3.99 35.13 -7.77
N SER A 222 -5.10 34.80 -8.45
CA SER A 222 -5.93 33.65 -8.12
C SER A 222 -5.14 32.34 -8.20
N TYR A 223 -4.31 32.16 -9.23
CA TYR A 223 -3.42 30.99 -9.36
C TYR A 223 -2.40 30.92 -8.21
N PHE A 224 -1.79 32.04 -7.85
CA PHE A 224 -0.83 32.18 -6.75
C PHE A 224 -1.43 31.81 -5.41
N GLN A 225 -2.63 32.33 -5.12
CA GLN A 225 -3.35 32.10 -3.87
C GLN A 225 -3.91 30.67 -3.81
N HIS A 226 -4.55 30.16 -4.88
CA HIS A 226 -5.10 28.81 -4.89
C HIS A 226 -4.04 27.70 -4.88
N LYS A 227 -2.89 27.93 -5.53
CA LYS A 227 -1.80 26.94 -5.57
C LYS A 227 -0.78 27.11 -4.46
N LEU A 228 -0.90 28.18 -3.66
CA LEU A 228 0.00 28.49 -2.54
C LEU A 228 1.45 28.57 -2.97
N LEU A 229 1.73 29.19 -4.11
CA LEU A 229 3.10 29.23 -4.67
C LEU A 229 4.10 29.96 -3.77
N LYS A 230 3.65 30.77 -2.81
CA LYS A 230 4.53 31.34 -1.77
C LYS A 230 5.04 30.31 -0.76
N TYR A 231 4.32 29.18 -0.62
CA TYR A 231 4.57 28.17 0.41
C TYR A 231 4.93 26.79 -0.13
N LYS A 232 4.49 26.45 -1.35
CA LYS A 232 4.83 25.15 -1.95
C LYS A 232 4.96 25.27 -3.46
N PRO A 233 5.97 24.64 -4.08
CA PRO A 233 6.04 24.55 -5.52
C PRO A 233 4.86 23.76 -6.09
N PHE A 234 4.57 24.05 -7.35
CA PHE A 234 3.58 23.31 -8.12
C PHE A 234 4.21 22.82 -9.42
N ALA A 235 4.22 21.51 -9.62
CA ALA A 235 4.74 20.88 -10.82
C ALA A 235 3.60 20.47 -11.77
N LYS A 236 3.80 20.68 -13.07
CA LYS A 236 3.05 20.07 -14.16
C LYS A 236 3.99 19.19 -14.96
N MET A 237 3.57 17.98 -15.32
CA MET A 237 4.30 17.13 -16.26
C MET A 237 3.55 17.08 -17.58
N LEU A 238 4.25 17.41 -18.66
CA LEU A 238 3.73 17.45 -20.01
C LEU A 238 4.51 16.48 -20.92
N ARG A 239 3.80 15.86 -21.85
CA ARG A 239 4.37 15.06 -22.94
C ARG A 239 3.62 15.41 -24.22
N SER A 240 4.33 15.89 -25.25
CA SER A 240 3.70 16.27 -26.53
C SER A 240 2.52 17.24 -26.35
N ASN A 241 2.70 18.26 -25.50
CA ASN A 241 1.70 19.24 -25.07
C ASN A 241 0.48 18.68 -24.31
N PHE A 242 0.48 17.40 -23.98
CA PHE A 242 -0.56 16.77 -23.18
C PHE A 242 -0.18 16.79 -21.69
N LEU A 243 -1.08 17.32 -20.85
CA LEU A 243 -0.89 17.38 -19.40
C LEU A 243 -1.10 15.99 -18.79
N LEU A 244 0.01 15.30 -18.47
CA LEU A 244 -0.01 13.99 -17.84
C LEU A 244 -0.45 14.06 -16.39
N SER A 245 0.15 14.96 -15.63
CA SER A 245 -0.11 15.02 -14.21
C SER A 245 0.29 16.38 -13.65
N GLN A 246 -0.27 16.68 -12.48
CA GLN A 246 0.04 17.87 -11.71
C GLN A 246 0.29 17.45 -10.27
N HIS A 247 1.22 18.11 -9.61
CA HIS A 247 1.56 17.79 -8.23
C HIS A 247 2.00 19.03 -7.49
N SER A 248 1.45 19.21 -6.30
CA SER A 248 1.96 20.18 -5.35
C SER A 248 2.67 19.41 -4.26
N PHE A 249 3.92 19.75 -3.99
CA PHE A 249 4.77 19.05 -3.06
C PHE A 249 5.43 20.03 -2.11
N ARG A 250 5.86 19.52 -0.96
CA ARG A 250 6.69 20.28 -0.03
C ARG A 250 8.12 19.74 -0.12
N LEU A 251 9.10 20.62 0.03
CA LEU A 251 10.51 20.24 -0.12
C LEU A 251 11.02 19.38 1.04
N ASP A 252 10.43 19.49 2.22
CA ASP A 252 10.71 18.69 3.42
C ASP A 252 10.15 17.27 3.34
N ALA A 253 9.08 17.05 2.57
CA ALA A 253 8.46 15.76 2.36
C ALA A 253 9.11 15.03 1.17
N ASN A 254 10.23 14.34 1.43
CA ASN A 254 10.97 13.57 0.42
C ASN A 254 10.11 12.56 -0.38
N MET A 255 8.95 12.12 0.14
CA MET A 255 8.20 11.00 -0.43
C MET A 255 7.29 11.37 -1.62
N GLY A 256 6.68 12.57 -1.64
CA GLY A 256 5.62 12.87 -2.61
C GLY A 256 6.11 13.08 -4.03
N PHE A 257 7.18 13.89 -4.20
CA PHE A 257 7.62 14.29 -5.53
C PHE A 257 8.34 13.16 -6.28
N GLY A 258 9.20 12.39 -5.61
CA GLY A 258 9.95 11.30 -6.26
C GLY A 258 9.06 10.20 -6.82
N GLU A 259 8.03 9.81 -6.06
CA GLU A 259 7.02 8.84 -6.49
C GLU A 259 6.18 9.39 -7.66
N TRP A 260 5.70 10.62 -7.53
CA TRP A 260 4.96 11.30 -8.59
C TRP A 260 5.79 11.42 -9.89
N LEU A 261 7.06 11.79 -9.76
CA LEU A 261 8.01 11.92 -10.87
C LEU A 261 8.22 10.58 -11.55
N THR A 262 8.53 9.54 -10.79
CA THR A 262 8.76 8.18 -11.32
C THR A 262 7.52 7.67 -12.05
N THR A 263 6.35 7.77 -11.42
CA THR A 263 5.08 7.33 -12.01
C THR A 263 4.76 8.09 -13.30
N GLY A 264 4.96 9.41 -13.31
CA GLY A 264 4.74 10.23 -14.50
C GLY A 264 5.72 9.93 -15.63
N LEU A 265 6.99 9.69 -15.31
CA LEU A 265 8.02 9.36 -16.30
C LEU A 265 7.83 7.96 -16.91
N GLU A 266 7.35 6.98 -16.15
CA GLU A 266 6.96 5.67 -16.68
C GLU A 266 5.68 5.78 -17.54
N ALA A 267 4.69 6.57 -17.09
CA ALA A 267 3.49 6.88 -17.89
C ALA A 267 3.85 7.54 -19.23
N SER A 268 4.82 8.47 -19.23
CA SER A 268 5.33 9.12 -20.44
C SER A 268 5.96 8.12 -21.42
N LYS A 269 6.73 7.14 -20.93
CA LYS A 269 7.32 6.10 -21.79
C LYS A 269 6.26 5.23 -22.46
N VAL A 270 5.16 4.98 -21.76
CA VAL A 270 4.05 4.19 -22.31
C VAL A 270 3.39 4.94 -23.46
N ILE A 271 3.22 6.26 -23.36
CA ILE A 271 2.75 7.10 -24.47
C ILE A 271 3.61 6.97 -25.72
N ASP A 272 4.94 6.86 -25.57
CA ASP A 272 5.86 6.72 -26.70
C ASP A 272 5.68 5.42 -27.50
N THR A 273 4.92 4.46 -26.95
CA THR A 273 4.56 3.22 -27.65
C THR A 273 3.34 3.38 -28.56
N ALA A 274 2.57 4.46 -28.41
CA ALA A 274 1.43 4.75 -29.26
C ALA A 274 1.88 5.27 -30.64
N PRO A 275 1.25 4.84 -31.74
CA PRO A 275 1.42 5.51 -33.02
C PRO A 275 0.82 6.93 -32.97
N GLU A 276 1.34 7.84 -33.80
CA GLU A 276 0.70 9.13 -34.02
C GLU A 276 -0.67 8.95 -34.68
N VAL A 277 -1.69 9.62 -34.13
CA VAL A 277 -3.07 9.54 -34.61
C VAL A 277 -3.62 10.94 -34.86
N HIS A 278 -4.22 11.13 -36.03
CA HIS A 278 -4.73 12.43 -36.48
C HIS A 278 -6.25 12.56 -36.38
N GLU A 279 -7.00 11.45 -36.28
CA GLU A 279 -8.47 11.48 -36.20
C GLU A 279 -8.99 10.73 -34.98
N PRO A 280 -9.84 11.36 -34.14
CA PRO A 280 -10.38 10.73 -32.95
C PRO A 280 -11.53 9.75 -33.29
N ALA A 281 -11.45 8.54 -32.74
CA ALA A 281 -12.54 7.56 -32.72
C ALA A 281 -13.01 7.20 -31.29
N LEU A 282 -12.44 7.85 -30.27
CA LEU A 282 -12.78 7.67 -28.86
C LEU A 282 -13.94 8.60 -28.46
N THR A 283 -14.95 8.06 -27.78
CA THR A 283 -16.08 8.84 -27.26
C THR A 283 -16.10 8.84 -25.73
N ASP A 284 -16.15 10.01 -25.11
CA ASP A 284 -16.25 10.12 -23.64
C ASP A 284 -17.70 9.89 -23.15
N ILE A 285 -17.80 9.21 -22.00
CA ILE A 285 -19.03 8.94 -21.27
C ILE A 285 -19.02 9.79 -20.00
N TYR A 286 -20.07 10.59 -19.83
CA TYR A 286 -20.20 11.54 -18.71
C TYR A 286 -21.16 11.07 -17.61
N ASP A 287 -21.92 10.00 -17.84
CA ASP A 287 -22.86 9.48 -16.86
C ASP A 287 -23.09 7.95 -16.95
N MET A 288 -23.60 7.38 -15.86
CA MET A 288 -23.87 5.94 -15.75
C MET A 288 -25.04 5.45 -16.61
N LYS A 289 -25.95 6.34 -17.05
CA LYS A 289 -27.06 5.98 -17.94
C LYS A 289 -26.53 5.74 -19.35
N GLU A 290 -25.67 6.62 -19.84
CA GLU A 290 -24.99 6.47 -21.12
C GLU A 290 -24.03 5.29 -21.09
N PHE A 291 -23.27 5.07 -20.00
CA PHE A 291 -22.44 3.87 -19.81
C PHE A 291 -23.25 2.58 -20.01
N ARG A 292 -24.40 2.45 -19.33
CA ARG A 292 -25.27 1.27 -19.45
C ARG A 292 -25.84 1.11 -20.86
N LYS A 293 -26.24 2.22 -21.49
CA LYS A 293 -26.77 2.23 -22.85
C LYS A 293 -25.72 1.76 -23.86
N GLN A 294 -24.49 2.26 -23.75
CA GLN A 294 -23.41 1.91 -24.67
C GLN A 294 -22.97 0.45 -24.47
N THR A 295 -22.76 0.01 -23.23
CA THR A 295 -22.36 -1.38 -22.94
C THR A 295 -23.45 -2.42 -23.27
N ALA A 296 -24.73 -2.01 -23.34
CA ALA A 296 -25.84 -2.87 -23.78
C ALA A 296 -25.93 -3.08 -25.30
N ALA A 297 -25.09 -2.42 -26.10
CA ALA A 297 -25.10 -2.58 -27.55
C ALA A 297 -24.94 -4.06 -27.98
N LEU A 298 -25.83 -4.52 -28.86
CA LEU A 298 -25.95 -5.95 -29.20
C LEU A 298 -24.96 -6.43 -30.28
N PHE A 299 -24.43 -5.51 -31.10
CA PHE A 299 -23.82 -5.86 -32.39
C PHE A 299 -22.28 -5.80 -32.39
N LYS A 300 -21.67 -4.90 -31.62
CA LYS A 300 -20.22 -4.73 -31.55
C LYS A 300 -19.71 -4.95 -30.13
N PRO A 301 -18.53 -5.56 -29.94
CA PRO A 301 -17.84 -5.49 -28.67
C PRO A 301 -17.56 -4.03 -28.30
N VAL A 302 -17.81 -3.69 -27.05
CA VAL A 302 -17.64 -2.34 -26.53
C VAL A 302 -16.43 -2.35 -25.62
N VAL A 303 -15.40 -1.56 -25.94
CA VAL A 303 -14.22 -1.40 -25.10
C VAL A 303 -14.39 -0.11 -24.33
N VAL A 304 -14.29 -0.18 -23.01
CA VAL A 304 -14.38 0.99 -22.14
C VAL A 304 -13.09 1.13 -21.34
N LEU A 305 -12.50 2.31 -21.41
CA LEU A 305 -11.48 2.77 -20.48
C LEU A 305 -12.17 3.48 -19.31
N LEU A 306 -12.02 2.95 -18.11
CA LEU A 306 -12.41 3.61 -16.86
C LEU A 306 -11.13 4.19 -16.26
N TYR A 307 -11.08 5.50 -16.06
CA TYR A 307 -9.83 6.17 -15.69
C TYR A 307 -10.05 7.32 -14.70
N ASP A 308 -9.00 7.67 -13.96
CA ASP A 308 -8.92 8.84 -13.08
C ASP A 308 -7.93 9.89 -13.58
N ASN A 309 -7.66 10.90 -12.76
CA ASN A 309 -6.74 11.99 -13.08
C ASN A 309 -5.25 11.66 -12.80
N SER A 310 -4.91 10.39 -12.51
CA SER A 310 -3.51 9.98 -12.31
C SER A 310 -2.72 9.98 -13.62
N ALA A 311 -1.39 10.06 -13.52
CA ALA A 311 -0.51 10.05 -14.69
C ALA A 311 -0.69 8.77 -15.53
N ALA A 312 -0.79 7.61 -14.86
CA ALA A 312 -0.99 6.32 -15.50
C ALA A 312 -2.32 6.27 -16.26
N SER A 313 -3.41 6.75 -15.66
CA SER A 313 -4.73 6.83 -16.29
C SER A 313 -4.76 7.71 -17.52
N LYS A 314 -4.11 8.88 -17.46
CA LYS A 314 -4.02 9.78 -18.62
C LYS A 314 -3.12 9.23 -19.73
N ALA A 315 -2.04 8.54 -19.39
CA ALA A 315 -1.24 7.83 -20.39
C ALA A 315 -2.03 6.69 -21.04
N MET A 316 -2.80 5.93 -20.24
CA MET A 316 -3.72 4.94 -20.81
C MET A 316 -4.79 5.55 -21.69
N TYR A 317 -5.33 6.72 -21.35
CA TYR A 317 -6.25 7.45 -22.21
C TYR A 317 -5.65 7.72 -23.59
N TRP A 318 -4.39 8.17 -23.64
CA TRP A 318 -3.69 8.39 -24.91
C TRP A 318 -3.48 7.09 -25.70
N ILE A 319 -3.02 6.03 -25.04
CA ILE A 319 -2.85 4.71 -25.67
C ILE A 319 -4.18 4.17 -26.20
N PHE A 320 -5.25 4.37 -25.44
CA PHE A 320 -6.59 3.93 -25.78
C PHE A 320 -7.19 4.74 -26.93
N TRP A 321 -6.90 6.04 -26.97
CA TRP A 321 -7.20 6.91 -28.10
C TRP A 321 -6.50 6.42 -29.36
N ALA A 322 -5.20 6.11 -29.29
CA ALA A 322 -4.48 5.56 -30.42
C ALA A 322 -5.06 4.21 -30.88
N ALA A 323 -5.42 3.33 -29.94
CA ALA A 323 -6.01 2.03 -30.23
C ALA A 323 -7.39 2.16 -30.90
N SER A 324 -8.17 3.18 -30.53
CA SER A 324 -9.48 3.45 -31.15
C SER A 324 -9.41 3.75 -32.65
N ALA A 325 -8.27 4.28 -33.11
CA ALA A 325 -8.02 4.59 -34.52
C ALA A 325 -7.32 3.45 -35.29
N ASP A 326 -6.85 2.40 -34.61
CA ASP A 326 -6.20 1.27 -35.28
C ASP A 326 -7.21 0.52 -36.17
N SER A 327 -6.81 0.28 -37.42
CA SER A 327 -7.62 -0.39 -38.43
C SER A 327 -8.05 -1.82 -38.04
N GLU A 328 -7.30 -2.50 -37.16
CA GLU A 328 -7.62 -3.82 -36.64
C GLU A 328 -8.86 -3.81 -35.72
N PHE A 329 -9.21 -2.65 -35.15
CA PHE A 329 -10.30 -2.52 -34.21
C PHE A 329 -11.55 -1.82 -34.77
N LYS A 330 -11.69 -1.69 -36.10
CA LYS A 330 -12.89 -1.12 -36.76
C LYS A 330 -14.22 -1.79 -36.37
N SER A 331 -14.18 -3.05 -35.92
CA SER A 331 -15.35 -3.80 -35.46
C SER A 331 -15.76 -3.50 -34.01
N TYR A 332 -14.97 -2.73 -33.27
CA TYR A 332 -15.19 -2.39 -31.86
C TYR A 332 -15.77 -0.97 -31.75
N SER A 333 -16.37 -0.67 -30.60
CA SER A 333 -16.70 0.69 -30.20
C SER A 333 -15.87 1.05 -28.97
N PHE A 334 -15.15 2.18 -29.00
CA PHE A 334 -14.29 2.64 -27.92
C PHE A 334 -14.95 3.78 -27.15
N PHE A 335 -14.95 3.65 -25.82
CA PHE A 335 -15.42 4.69 -24.93
C PHE A 335 -14.45 4.91 -23.78
N ALA A 336 -14.42 6.13 -23.25
CA ALA A 336 -13.70 6.44 -22.02
C ALA A 336 -14.65 7.04 -20.99
N LEU A 337 -14.45 6.73 -19.71
CA LEU A 337 -15.26 7.23 -18.60
C LEU A 337 -14.32 7.70 -17.49
N ASN A 338 -14.34 9.00 -17.22
CA ASN A 338 -13.67 9.57 -16.07
C ASN A 338 -14.54 9.36 -14.82
N TYR A 339 -14.14 8.43 -13.95
CA TYR A 339 -14.98 8.05 -12.82
C TYR A 339 -14.86 9.02 -11.63
N ILE A 340 -13.89 9.95 -11.64
CA ILE A 340 -13.83 11.05 -10.67
C ILE A 340 -14.92 12.09 -10.96
N GLU A 341 -15.16 12.37 -12.23
CA GLU A 341 -16.16 13.37 -12.65
C GLU A 341 -17.58 12.79 -12.71
N THR A 342 -17.69 11.47 -12.86
CA THR A 342 -18.97 10.77 -12.94
C THR A 342 -19.47 10.35 -11.57
N LYS A 343 -20.43 11.11 -11.00
CA LYS A 343 -21.07 10.77 -9.72
C LYS A 343 -21.58 9.32 -9.72
N ASP A 344 -21.27 8.59 -8.65
CA ASP A 344 -21.60 7.18 -8.40
C ASP A 344 -20.87 6.13 -9.25
N ALA A 345 -20.02 6.49 -10.23
CA ALA A 345 -19.34 5.50 -11.07
C ALA A 345 -18.39 4.63 -10.25
N GLU A 346 -17.56 5.25 -9.40
CA GLU A 346 -16.60 4.58 -8.52
C GLU A 346 -17.27 3.50 -7.66
N THR A 347 -18.34 3.88 -6.93
CA THR A 347 -19.06 2.95 -6.04
C THR A 347 -19.83 1.87 -6.79
N LYS A 348 -20.43 2.20 -7.95
CA LYS A 348 -21.28 1.25 -8.70
C LYS A 348 -20.46 0.23 -9.50
N LEU A 349 -19.23 0.57 -9.87
CA LEU A 349 -18.34 -0.27 -10.67
C LEU A 349 -17.21 -0.91 -9.83
N ASP A 350 -17.19 -0.68 -8.52
CA ASP A 350 -16.17 -1.20 -7.60
C ASP A 350 -14.75 -0.86 -8.09
N LEU A 351 -14.56 0.42 -8.42
CA LEU A 351 -13.30 0.95 -8.92
C LEU A 351 -12.43 1.40 -7.75
N HIS A 352 -11.16 1.03 -7.81
CA HIS A 352 -10.10 1.60 -6.98
C HIS A 352 -9.26 2.54 -7.86
N GLN A 353 -8.42 3.38 -7.25
CA GLN A 353 -7.54 4.31 -7.99
C GLN A 353 -6.80 3.63 -9.13
N GLY A 354 -6.62 4.36 -10.24
CA GLY A 354 -5.90 3.90 -11.43
C GLY A 354 -6.78 3.69 -12.66
N THR A 355 -6.31 2.82 -13.55
CA THR A 355 -6.85 2.64 -14.90
C THR A 355 -7.38 1.23 -15.10
N VAL A 356 -8.59 1.12 -15.65
CA VAL A 356 -9.22 -0.16 -15.98
C VAL A 356 -9.65 -0.16 -17.43
N VAL A 357 -9.17 -1.14 -18.20
CA VAL A 357 -9.65 -1.42 -19.55
C VAL A 357 -10.55 -2.63 -19.50
N ALA A 358 -11.82 -2.44 -19.83
CA ALA A 358 -12.83 -3.50 -19.82
C ALA A 358 -13.44 -3.69 -21.21
N VAL A 359 -13.67 -4.95 -21.59
CA VAL A 359 -14.37 -5.32 -22.82
C VAL A 359 -15.74 -5.84 -22.45
N TYR A 360 -16.78 -5.23 -22.99
CA TYR A 360 -18.17 -5.56 -22.78
C TYR A 360 -18.80 -6.19 -24.01
N ARG A 361 -19.70 -7.14 -23.77
CA ARG A 361 -20.59 -7.70 -24.78
C ARG A 361 -21.96 -7.93 -24.16
N ARG A 362 -23.00 -7.24 -24.66
CA ARG A 362 -24.37 -7.33 -24.13
C ARG A 362 -24.43 -7.05 -22.62
N SER A 363 -23.84 -5.94 -22.19
CA SER A 363 -23.75 -5.49 -20.79
C SER A 363 -22.88 -6.34 -19.86
N ALA A 364 -22.35 -7.48 -20.30
CA ALA A 364 -21.44 -8.30 -19.49
C ALA A 364 -19.99 -7.95 -19.81
N ALA A 365 -19.18 -7.70 -18.77
CA ALA A 365 -17.74 -7.63 -18.91
C ALA A 365 -17.20 -9.03 -19.22
N ILE A 366 -16.56 -9.18 -20.39
CA ILE A 366 -15.98 -10.46 -20.85
C ILE A 366 -14.47 -10.52 -20.65
N ALA A 367 -13.82 -9.38 -20.48
CA ALA A 367 -12.40 -9.26 -20.14
C ALA A 367 -12.14 -7.93 -19.44
N GLU A 368 -11.16 -7.91 -18.55
CA GLU A 368 -10.76 -6.72 -17.81
C GLU A 368 -9.26 -6.75 -17.53
N LYS A 369 -8.62 -5.58 -17.52
CA LYS A 369 -7.22 -5.35 -17.15
C LYS A 369 -7.12 -4.08 -16.33
N ARG A 370 -6.46 -4.14 -15.18
CA ARG A 370 -6.25 -3.02 -14.27
C ARG A 370 -4.78 -2.65 -14.23
N PHE A 371 -4.23 -2.01 -15.25
CA PHE A 371 -2.87 -1.46 -15.22
C PHE A 371 -2.52 -0.67 -16.49
N LEU A 372 -1.46 0.13 -16.39
CA LEU A 372 -0.82 0.83 -17.48
C LEU A 372 -0.15 -0.15 -18.45
N MET A 373 -0.60 -0.18 -19.70
CA MET A 373 -0.12 -1.08 -20.75
C MET A 373 0.45 -0.30 -21.94
N PRO A 374 1.62 -0.70 -22.47
CA PRO A 374 2.05 -0.31 -23.80
C PRO A 374 0.99 -0.59 -24.87
N PHE A 375 1.03 0.15 -25.98
CA PHE A 375 0.07 0.02 -27.07
C PHE A 375 -0.04 -1.42 -27.62
N ASN A 376 1.09 -2.09 -27.82
CA ASN A 376 1.12 -3.47 -28.33
C ASN A 376 0.50 -4.48 -27.34
N ASP A 377 0.66 -4.24 -26.03
CA ASP A 377 0.10 -5.10 -24.98
C ASP A 377 -1.42 -4.90 -24.89
N LEU A 378 -1.89 -3.66 -25.00
CA LEU A 378 -3.32 -3.36 -25.13
C LEU A 378 -3.89 -4.05 -26.37
N LYS A 379 -3.21 -3.94 -27.51
CA LYS A 379 -3.63 -4.57 -28.77
C LYS A 379 -3.77 -6.08 -28.62
N GLU A 380 -2.77 -6.75 -28.06
CA GLU A 380 -2.82 -8.19 -27.81
C GLU A 380 -3.94 -8.57 -26.84
N PHE A 381 -4.16 -7.79 -25.78
CA PHE A 381 -5.25 -8.00 -24.84
C PHE A 381 -6.62 -7.95 -25.54
N LEU A 382 -6.88 -6.93 -26.37
CA LEU A 382 -8.14 -6.75 -27.07
C LEU A 382 -8.41 -7.86 -28.10
N LEU A 383 -7.37 -8.33 -28.80
CA LEU A 383 -7.49 -9.46 -29.74
C LEU A 383 -7.81 -10.77 -29.00
N ARG A 384 -7.16 -11.03 -27.85
CA ARG A 384 -7.41 -12.24 -27.04
C ARG A 384 -8.78 -12.25 -26.37
N ALA A 385 -9.30 -11.09 -25.97
CA ALA A 385 -10.59 -10.96 -25.30
C ALA A 385 -11.75 -11.53 -26.14
N LEU A 386 -11.67 -11.43 -27.48
CA LEU A 386 -12.71 -11.96 -28.36
C LEU A 386 -12.61 -13.45 -28.64
N VAL A 387 -11.39 -13.99 -28.75
CA VAL A 387 -11.16 -15.42 -29.04
C VAL A 387 -11.67 -16.32 -27.91
N LYS A 388 -11.62 -15.83 -26.66
CA LYS A 388 -12.07 -16.58 -25.48
C LYS A 388 -13.58 -16.54 -25.24
N SER A 389 -14.37 -15.81 -26.04
CA SER A 389 -15.83 -15.78 -25.90
C SER A 389 -16.42 -17.07 -26.51
N PRO A 390 -16.94 -18.03 -25.71
CA PRO A 390 -17.58 -19.21 -26.28
C PRO A 390 -18.75 -18.77 -27.16
N SER A 391 -18.73 -19.19 -28.42
CA SER A 391 -19.84 -19.03 -29.37
C SER A 391 -21.13 -19.53 -28.71
N PRO A 392 -22.17 -18.69 -28.54
CA PRO A 392 -23.48 -19.19 -28.14
C PRO A 392 -24.08 -19.91 -29.35
N HIS A 393 -24.10 -21.24 -29.31
CA HIS A 393 -24.94 -22.01 -30.24
C HIS A 393 -26.41 -21.55 -30.11
N PRO A 394 -27.13 -21.37 -31.23
CA PRO A 394 -28.51 -20.92 -31.21
C PRO A 394 -29.44 -22.09 -30.89
N SER A 395 -29.68 -22.36 -29.62
CA SER A 395 -30.79 -23.22 -29.20
C SER A 395 -32.06 -22.38 -29.13
N ARG A 396 -32.89 -22.52 -30.18
CA ARG A 396 -34.32 -22.15 -30.18
C ARG A 396 -34.99 -22.73 -28.93
N VAL A 397 -35.44 -21.90 -28.00
CA VAL A 397 -36.62 -22.16 -27.16
C VAL A 397 -37.38 -20.86 -26.98
N SER A 398 -38.68 -20.97 -27.19
CA SER A 398 -39.71 -19.95 -27.21
C SER A 398 -39.96 -19.28 -25.86
N VAL A 399 -40.42 -18.04 -25.97
CA VAL A 399 -41.03 -17.15 -24.98
C VAL A 399 -42.04 -17.86 -24.07
N THR A 400 -41.88 -17.70 -22.76
CA THR A 400 -42.97 -17.26 -21.86
C THR A 400 -42.37 -16.40 -20.75
N GLN A 401 -42.94 -15.20 -20.59
CA GLN A 401 -42.79 -14.32 -19.44
C GLN A 401 -43.28 -15.05 -18.18
N ASP A 402 -42.51 -15.00 -17.09
CA ASP A 402 -43.04 -14.51 -15.82
C ASP A 402 -41.92 -14.31 -14.79
N ASP A 403 -42.13 -13.26 -14.00
CA ASP A 403 -41.32 -12.82 -12.88
C ASP A 403 -41.34 -13.81 -11.71
N SER A 404 -40.29 -13.71 -10.89
CA SER A 404 -40.22 -14.04 -9.45
C SER A 404 -39.66 -15.41 -9.01
N PHE A 405 -38.99 -15.30 -7.86
CA PHE A 405 -38.61 -16.32 -6.88
C PHE A 405 -37.22 -16.99 -6.95
N LEU A 406 -36.38 -16.45 -6.07
CA LEU A 406 -35.29 -17.12 -5.37
C LEU A 406 -35.71 -18.48 -4.79
N SER A 407 -34.80 -19.44 -4.97
CA SER A 407 -34.39 -20.48 -4.01
C SER A 407 -35.46 -21.41 -3.41
N ALA A 408 -35.62 -22.58 -4.03
CA ALA A 408 -35.75 -23.90 -3.40
C ALA A 408 -35.54 -24.92 -4.55
N ILE A 409 -34.80 -26.03 -4.46
CA ILE A 409 -34.83 -27.10 -3.48
C ILE A 409 -33.51 -27.88 -3.60
N TYR A 410 -32.79 -28.01 -2.49
CA TYR A 410 -31.81 -29.06 -2.26
C TYR A 410 -32.52 -30.42 -2.21
N ARG A 411 -32.07 -31.41 -3.00
CA ARG A 411 -32.15 -32.83 -2.63
C ARG A 411 -30.91 -33.58 -3.10
N PRO A 412 -30.19 -34.28 -2.20
CA PRO A 412 -29.18 -35.25 -2.56
C PRO A 412 -29.83 -36.62 -2.77
N PHE A 413 -29.36 -37.38 -3.75
CA PHE A 413 -29.59 -38.82 -3.83
C PHE A 413 -28.26 -39.55 -3.65
N SER A 414 -28.17 -40.26 -2.53
CA SER A 414 -27.18 -41.29 -2.24
C SER A 414 -27.58 -42.60 -2.95
N ARG A 415 -26.61 -43.40 -3.42
CA ARG A 415 -26.45 -44.86 -3.14
C ARG A 415 -25.39 -45.57 -4.03
N PRO A 416 -24.90 -46.79 -3.67
CA PRO A 416 -23.46 -47.07 -3.53
C PRO A 416 -22.93 -48.29 -4.33
N GLY A 417 -21.61 -48.51 -4.18
CA GLY A 417 -20.92 -49.82 -4.21
C GLY A 417 -20.32 -50.26 -5.56
N SER A 418 -19.33 -51.14 -5.68
CA SER A 418 -18.30 -51.69 -4.78
C SER A 418 -17.41 -52.66 -5.60
N VAL A 419 -16.09 -52.68 -5.34
CA VAL A 419 -15.06 -53.78 -5.44
C VAL A 419 -14.74 -54.50 -6.77
N LEU A 420 -13.44 -54.52 -7.14
CA LEU A 420 -12.52 -55.67 -7.43
C LEU A 420 -11.36 -55.19 -8.34
N SER A 421 -10.14 -54.99 -7.82
CA SER A 421 -9.00 -55.92 -7.63
C SER A 421 -8.25 -56.35 -8.91
N SER A 422 -6.93 -56.13 -8.94
CA SER A 422 -5.91 -57.18 -9.16
C SER A 422 -4.47 -56.63 -9.17
N HIS A 423 -3.58 -57.45 -8.63
CA HIS A 423 -2.15 -57.25 -8.39
C HIS A 423 -1.28 -57.29 -9.65
N SER A 424 -0.07 -56.71 -9.56
CA SER A 424 1.16 -57.52 -9.72
C SER A 424 2.38 -56.83 -9.09
N GLN A 425 3.20 -57.65 -8.44
CA GLN A 425 4.45 -57.34 -7.75
C GLN A 425 5.64 -57.34 -8.71
N GLY A 426 6.72 -56.66 -8.31
CA GLY A 426 8.04 -56.79 -8.93
C GLY A 426 9.14 -56.15 -8.09
N SER A 427 9.62 -56.88 -7.09
CA SER A 427 10.77 -56.54 -6.25
C SER A 427 12.10 -56.55 -7.03
N ARG A 428 13.06 -55.68 -6.68
CA ARG A 428 14.44 -56.07 -6.26
C ARG A 428 15.40 -54.88 -6.05
N LEU A 429 16.00 -54.91 -4.86
CA LEU A 429 17.41 -54.74 -4.50
C LEU A 429 18.11 -53.38 -4.66
N SER A 430 18.57 -52.94 -3.50
CA SER A 430 19.41 -51.81 -3.13
C SER A 430 20.89 -51.97 -3.50
N ALA A 431 21.56 -50.86 -3.85
CA ALA A 431 22.90 -50.51 -3.37
C ALA A 431 23.23 -49.03 -3.70
N PRO A 432 24.05 -48.34 -2.88
CA PRO A 432 24.14 -46.88 -2.83
C PRO A 432 25.30 -46.34 -3.69
N LYS A 433 25.10 -45.24 -4.43
CA LYS A 433 26.23 -44.48 -5.01
C LYS A 433 25.99 -42.98 -5.05
N LEU A 434 26.82 -42.31 -4.24
CA LEU A 434 27.54 -41.06 -4.43
C LEU A 434 26.82 -39.84 -5.03
N HIS A 435 26.85 -38.79 -4.21
CA HIS A 435 26.86 -37.38 -4.60
C HIS A 435 27.58 -37.15 -5.94
N ARG A 436 26.84 -36.65 -6.92
CA ARG A 436 27.38 -35.96 -8.09
C ARG A 436 26.70 -34.61 -8.17
N SER A 437 27.43 -33.57 -7.78
CA SER A 437 27.09 -32.17 -8.00
C SER A 437 26.81 -31.96 -9.49
N ARG A 438 25.54 -31.75 -9.84
CA ARG A 438 25.12 -31.39 -11.19
C ARG A 438 24.82 -29.90 -11.20
N SER A 439 25.69 -29.17 -11.90
CA SER A 439 25.56 -27.75 -12.22
C SER A 439 24.16 -27.43 -12.74
N THR A 440 23.45 -26.55 -12.03
CA THR A 440 22.14 -26.04 -12.40
C THR A 440 22.27 -24.94 -13.43
N SER A 441 22.42 -25.33 -14.69
CA SER A 441 22.29 -24.43 -15.84
C SER A 441 21.66 -25.16 -17.02
N SER A 442 20.46 -25.72 -16.82
CA SER A 442 19.61 -26.29 -17.88
C SER A 442 18.31 -26.81 -17.27
N LEU A 443 17.16 -26.46 -17.88
CA LEU A 443 15.76 -26.81 -17.55
C LEU A 443 14.95 -25.77 -16.75
N ARG A 444 14.55 -24.65 -17.40
CA ARG A 444 13.30 -23.94 -17.03
C ARG A 444 12.09 -24.75 -17.53
N GLY A 445 11.77 -25.83 -16.82
CA GLY A 445 10.40 -26.36 -16.84
C GLY A 445 9.48 -25.38 -16.10
N LYS A 446 8.17 -25.35 -16.43
CA LYS A 446 7.21 -24.58 -15.64
C LYS A 446 7.34 -25.00 -14.17
N PRO A 447 7.50 -24.07 -13.22
CA PRO A 447 7.62 -24.43 -11.81
C PRO A 447 6.36 -25.17 -11.36
N ASN A 448 6.53 -26.25 -10.59
CA ASN A 448 5.42 -27.04 -10.07
C ASN A 448 4.66 -26.18 -9.05
N GLN A 449 3.39 -25.90 -9.32
CA GLN A 449 2.52 -25.18 -8.40
C GLN A 449 2.19 -26.05 -7.18
N CYS A 450 2.21 -25.48 -5.99
CA CYS A 450 1.84 -26.19 -4.76
C CYS A 450 0.37 -26.60 -4.81
N ARG A 451 0.08 -27.86 -4.46
CA ARG A 451 -1.30 -28.37 -4.36
C ARG A 451 -1.73 -28.59 -2.92
N GLY A 452 -0.81 -28.44 -1.96
CA GLY A 452 -1.06 -28.71 -0.55
C GLY A 452 -1.06 -30.21 -0.24
N ASN A 453 -0.36 -31.00 -1.04
CA ASN A 453 -0.26 -32.44 -0.80
C ASN A 453 0.60 -32.72 0.45
N TYR A 454 0.20 -33.71 1.22
CA TYR A 454 0.99 -34.27 2.32
C TYR A 454 0.92 -35.80 2.26
N GLN A 455 1.97 -36.46 2.74
CA GLN A 455 1.98 -37.91 2.89
C GLN A 455 1.67 -38.27 4.34
N PRO A 456 0.46 -38.79 4.64
CA PRO A 456 0.16 -39.24 5.98
C PRO A 456 1.03 -40.45 6.32
N ARG A 457 1.44 -40.55 7.58
CA ARG A 457 2.07 -41.76 8.09
C ARG A 457 1.03 -42.88 8.09
N GLU A 458 1.40 -44.05 7.58
CA GLU A 458 0.56 -45.24 7.65
C GLU A 458 0.23 -45.58 9.11
N GLU A 459 -0.98 -46.11 9.34
CA GLU A 459 -1.40 -46.52 10.68
C GLU A 459 -0.45 -47.59 11.23
N ARG A 460 0.31 -47.22 12.26
CA ARG A 460 1.20 -48.13 12.94
C ARG A 460 0.44 -49.06 13.86
N GLY A 461 0.79 -50.34 13.80
CA GLY A 461 0.29 -51.35 14.73
C GLY A 461 0.71 -51.06 16.18
N PHE A 462 0.00 -51.66 17.14
CA PHE A 462 0.17 -51.44 18.57
C PHE A 462 1.64 -51.43 19.06
N PHE A 463 2.44 -52.41 18.62
CA PHE A 463 3.84 -52.53 19.03
C PHE A 463 4.76 -51.44 18.45
N GLN A 464 4.42 -50.87 17.28
CA GLN A 464 5.20 -49.82 16.64
C GLN A 464 4.93 -48.44 17.25
N ARG A 465 3.74 -48.20 17.81
CA ARG A 465 3.41 -46.94 18.53
C ARG A 465 4.16 -46.79 19.87
N LEU A 466 4.67 -47.90 20.41
CA LEU A 466 5.45 -47.92 21.67
C LEU A 466 6.91 -47.46 21.48
N VAL A 467 7.40 -47.37 20.25
CA VAL A 467 8.73 -46.86 19.92
C VAL A 467 8.58 -45.42 19.43
N ALA A 468 9.23 -44.47 20.11
CA ALA A 468 9.28 -43.08 19.66
C ALA A 468 10.00 -43.03 18.31
N SER A 469 9.23 -42.83 17.24
CA SER A 469 9.78 -42.69 15.90
C SER A 469 10.17 -41.25 15.65
N THR A 470 11.45 -41.05 15.40
CA THR A 470 12.03 -39.78 14.97
C THR A 470 11.90 -39.52 13.46
N ASP A 471 11.31 -40.45 12.69
CA ASP A 471 11.22 -40.33 11.23
C ASP A 471 10.44 -39.06 10.81
N PHE A 472 11.12 -38.21 10.06
CA PHE A 472 10.58 -36.95 9.54
C PHE A 472 9.51 -37.20 8.48
N PHE A 473 8.49 -36.35 8.44
CA PHE A 473 7.57 -36.32 7.32
C PHE A 473 8.32 -35.83 6.08
N GLN A 474 8.19 -36.56 4.96
CA GLN A 474 8.80 -36.18 3.70
C GLN A 474 8.06 -34.98 3.09
N ASP A 475 8.78 -34.12 2.37
CA ASP A 475 8.20 -33.01 1.63
C ASP A 475 7.83 -33.47 0.21
N PRO A 476 6.56 -33.77 -0.11
CA PRO A 476 6.17 -34.14 -1.46
C PRO A 476 6.21 -32.96 -2.44
N GLU A 477 6.32 -31.73 -1.95
CA GLU A 477 6.22 -30.51 -2.74
C GLU A 477 7.42 -29.57 -2.52
N TYR A 478 8.62 -30.15 -2.40
CA TYR A 478 9.84 -29.37 -2.21
C TYR A 478 10.00 -28.34 -3.33
N ASN A 479 10.17 -27.08 -2.93
CA ASN A 479 10.37 -25.94 -3.83
C ASN A 479 9.20 -25.66 -4.79
N CYS A 480 7.98 -26.09 -4.46
CA CYS A 480 6.81 -25.71 -5.22
C CYS A 480 6.50 -24.22 -5.10
N VAL A 481 5.80 -23.69 -6.11
CA VAL A 481 5.41 -22.28 -6.19
C VAL A 481 3.97 -22.09 -5.69
N VAL A 482 3.81 -21.21 -4.71
CA VAL A 482 2.54 -20.73 -4.19
C VAL A 482 2.20 -19.40 -4.87
N PRO A 483 1.12 -19.30 -5.66
CA PRO A 483 0.69 -18.00 -6.17
C PRO A 483 0.21 -17.14 -4.99
N ALA A 484 0.55 -15.85 -4.97
CA ALA A 484 0.12 -14.95 -3.91
C ALA A 484 -1.41 -14.76 -3.83
N GLU A 485 -2.12 -14.88 -4.96
CA GLU A 485 -3.58 -15.05 -5.03
C GLU A 485 -3.97 -16.46 -4.57
N VAL A 486 -3.82 -16.75 -3.28
CA VAL A 486 -4.26 -18.04 -2.74
C VAL A 486 -5.79 -18.08 -2.70
N ALA A 487 -6.39 -19.25 -2.97
CA ALA A 487 -7.82 -19.50 -2.81
C ALA A 487 -8.32 -19.04 -1.43
N ARG A 488 -9.60 -18.66 -1.31
CA ARG A 488 -10.23 -18.10 -0.08
C ARG A 488 -9.94 -18.87 1.22
N GLU A 489 -9.53 -20.13 1.14
CA GLU A 489 -9.27 -21.05 2.25
C GLU A 489 -7.78 -21.20 2.66
N GLY A 490 -6.83 -20.67 1.89
CA GLY A 490 -5.38 -20.85 2.13
C GLY A 490 -4.78 -22.11 1.48
N ILE A 491 -3.46 -22.31 1.59
CA ILE A 491 -2.74 -23.51 1.09
C ILE A 491 -1.99 -24.19 2.24
N GLN A 492 -2.22 -25.49 2.43
CA GLN A 492 -1.49 -26.30 3.40
C GLN A 492 -0.02 -26.43 2.99
N LEU A 493 0.88 -25.92 3.82
CA LEU A 493 2.33 -25.97 3.57
C LEU A 493 2.94 -27.30 4.02
N GLY A 494 2.42 -27.86 5.11
CA GLY A 494 2.87 -29.14 5.64
C GLY A 494 1.92 -29.70 6.70
N ARG A 495 1.93 -31.03 6.87
CA ARG A 495 1.13 -31.74 7.87
C ARG A 495 1.87 -32.97 8.36
N ALA A 496 1.83 -33.20 9.66
CA ALA A 496 2.30 -34.40 10.33
C ALA A 496 1.12 -35.03 11.11
N ASN A 497 1.04 -36.35 11.16
CA ASN A 497 -0.05 -37.07 11.84
C ASN A 497 0.43 -38.29 12.63
N GLU A 498 -0.32 -38.69 13.64
CA GLU A 498 -0.19 -39.98 14.34
C GLU A 498 -1.60 -40.45 14.70
N GLY A 499 -2.03 -41.56 14.09
CA GLY A 499 -3.44 -41.97 14.13
C GLY A 499 -4.36 -40.88 13.57
N GLY A 500 -5.48 -40.62 14.25
CA GLY A 500 -6.39 -39.51 13.93
C GLY A 500 -5.89 -38.12 14.36
N SER A 501 -4.77 -38.04 15.09
CA SER A 501 -4.21 -36.76 15.54
C SER A 501 -3.32 -36.13 14.47
N TYR A 502 -3.35 -34.80 14.32
CA TYR A 502 -2.49 -34.10 13.36
C TYR A 502 -2.01 -32.72 13.84
N PHE A 503 -0.86 -32.33 13.30
CA PHE A 503 -0.23 -31.02 13.40
C PHE A 503 -0.06 -30.47 11.98
N GLY A 504 -0.61 -29.28 11.69
CA GLY A 504 -0.65 -28.71 10.34
C GLY A 504 -0.22 -27.25 10.30
N ILE A 505 0.36 -26.84 9.17
CA ILE A 505 0.72 -25.46 8.86
C ILE A 505 0.08 -25.08 7.54
N THR A 506 -0.66 -23.99 7.52
CA THR A 506 -1.36 -23.47 6.34
C THR A 506 -0.98 -22.01 6.12
N LEU A 507 -0.62 -21.64 4.90
CA LEU A 507 -0.48 -20.26 4.49
C LEU A 507 -1.87 -19.70 4.20
N ARG A 508 -2.30 -18.68 4.94
CA ARG A 508 -3.60 -18.02 4.71
C ARG A 508 -3.57 -17.19 3.41
N PRO A 509 -4.73 -16.75 2.88
CA PRO A 509 -4.75 -15.75 1.82
C PRO A 509 -3.95 -14.51 2.26
N GLN A 510 -3.12 -14.00 1.37
CA GLN A 510 -2.26 -12.85 1.67
C GLN A 510 -2.97 -11.56 1.25
N THR A 511 -3.11 -10.62 2.18
CA THR A 511 -3.58 -9.26 1.90
C THR A 511 -2.39 -8.33 2.07
N PHE A 512 -1.85 -7.85 0.95
CA PHE A 512 -0.76 -6.89 1.01
C PHE A 512 -1.33 -5.49 0.84
N GLU A 513 -1.51 -4.78 1.95
CA GLU A 513 -2.00 -3.40 1.96
C GLU A 513 -0.82 -2.42 1.93
N THR A 514 -0.10 -2.29 3.05
CA THR A 514 0.99 -1.31 3.23
C THR A 514 2.33 -1.99 3.50
N HIS A 515 2.32 -3.25 3.91
CA HIS A 515 3.50 -4.05 4.22
C HIS A 515 3.36 -5.46 3.65
N LEU A 516 4.51 -6.07 3.34
CA LEU A 516 4.61 -7.47 2.96
C LEU A 516 4.39 -8.38 4.19
N LYS A 517 3.12 -8.57 4.54
CA LYS A 517 2.68 -9.35 5.71
C LYS A 517 2.31 -10.76 5.29
N LEU A 518 2.95 -11.75 5.93
CA LEU A 518 2.68 -13.18 5.72
C LEU A 518 1.89 -13.77 6.90
N SER A 519 0.68 -14.28 6.64
CA SER A 519 -0.17 -14.91 7.66
C SER A 519 -0.22 -16.44 7.52
N PHE A 520 -0.07 -17.14 8.65
CA PHE A 520 -0.06 -18.60 8.77
C PHE A 520 -1.11 -19.05 9.79
N ALA A 521 -1.80 -20.14 9.51
CA ALA A 521 -2.62 -20.87 10.46
C ALA A 521 -1.88 -22.16 10.90
N VAL A 522 -1.79 -22.37 12.21
CA VAL A 522 -1.19 -23.57 12.82
C VAL A 522 -2.28 -24.37 13.47
N GLN A 523 -2.46 -25.61 13.06
CA GLN A 523 -3.58 -26.45 13.47
C GLN A 523 -3.10 -27.62 14.33
N PHE A 524 -3.81 -27.84 15.44
CA PHE A 524 -3.64 -28.95 16.36
C PHE A 524 -4.95 -29.72 16.45
N GLY A 525 -5.05 -30.82 15.70
CA GLY A 525 -6.24 -31.67 15.69
C GLY A 525 -6.00 -32.94 16.50
N PRO A 526 -6.30 -33.00 17.80
CA PRO A 526 -6.15 -34.23 18.58
C PRO A 526 -7.26 -35.25 18.26
N ASP A 527 -6.92 -36.54 18.30
CA ASP A 527 -7.89 -37.63 18.23
C ASP A 527 -8.67 -37.72 19.55
N ARG A 528 -9.97 -37.39 19.48
CA ARG A 528 -10.87 -37.43 20.63
C ARG A 528 -11.13 -38.85 21.12
N THR A 529 -11.02 -39.86 20.27
CA THR A 529 -11.25 -41.26 20.65
C THR A 529 -10.15 -41.80 21.55
N GLU A 530 -8.91 -41.31 21.37
CA GLU A 530 -7.74 -41.67 22.17
C GLU A 530 -7.46 -40.67 23.32
N LYS A 531 -8.42 -39.77 23.63
CA LYS A 531 -8.23 -38.68 24.61
C LYS A 531 -6.90 -37.95 24.43
N ALA A 532 -6.45 -37.80 23.19
CA ALA A 532 -5.16 -37.20 22.88
C ALA A 532 -5.22 -35.68 23.08
N ARG A 533 -4.07 -35.05 23.37
CA ARG A 533 -3.94 -33.60 23.44
C ARG A 533 -2.53 -33.16 23.08
N PHE A 534 -2.40 -31.99 22.47
CA PHE A 534 -1.09 -31.38 22.23
C PHE A 534 -0.68 -30.55 23.44
N VAL A 535 0.56 -30.67 23.91
CA VAL A 535 1.02 -29.98 25.14
C VAL A 535 2.05 -28.90 24.86
N SER A 536 2.78 -29.00 23.74
CA SER A 536 3.71 -27.96 23.31
C SER A 536 4.02 -28.06 21.83
N SER A 537 4.51 -26.96 21.25
CA SER A 537 4.97 -26.91 19.87
C SER A 537 6.08 -25.88 19.68
N TYR A 538 6.90 -26.08 18.66
CA TYR A 538 7.90 -25.12 18.20
C TYR A 538 7.84 -25.01 16.69
N LEU A 539 7.89 -23.80 16.17
CA LEU A 539 7.86 -23.46 14.74
C LEU A 539 8.97 -22.48 14.41
N SER A 540 9.58 -22.63 13.24
CA SER A 540 10.60 -21.73 12.71
C SER A 540 10.39 -21.50 11.22
N PHE A 541 10.44 -20.23 10.80
CA PHE A 541 10.32 -19.79 9.42
C PHE A 541 11.46 -18.82 9.10
N THR A 542 12.23 -19.11 8.06
CA THR A 542 13.26 -18.23 7.51
C THR A 542 12.83 -17.72 6.15
N PHE A 543 13.02 -16.42 5.91
CA PHE A 543 12.55 -15.73 4.72
C PHE A 543 13.71 -15.19 3.88
N GLY A 544 13.56 -15.25 2.55
CA GLY A 544 14.52 -14.62 1.65
C GLY A 544 14.03 -14.56 0.21
N TYR A 545 14.88 -14.04 -0.67
CA TYR A 545 14.61 -13.88 -2.10
C TYR A 545 15.81 -14.33 -2.94
N ASN A 546 15.61 -14.44 -4.25
CA ASN A 546 16.69 -14.64 -5.21
C ASN A 546 16.94 -13.34 -5.96
N ASP A 547 18.20 -12.92 -6.11
CA ASP A 547 18.51 -11.80 -7.00
C ASP A 547 18.42 -12.20 -8.49
N ALA A 548 18.61 -11.23 -9.39
CA ALA A 548 18.60 -11.46 -10.83
C ALA A 548 19.63 -12.52 -11.31
N ASN A 549 20.67 -12.78 -10.51
CA ASN A 549 21.70 -13.78 -10.78
C ASN A 549 21.39 -15.14 -10.12
N GLY A 550 20.25 -15.27 -9.45
CA GLY A 550 19.85 -16.48 -8.73
C GLY A 550 20.58 -16.69 -7.41
N ARG A 551 21.23 -15.67 -6.84
CA ARG A 551 21.83 -15.76 -5.49
C ARG A 551 20.77 -15.53 -4.43
N GLU A 552 20.79 -16.35 -3.40
CA GLU A 552 19.88 -16.23 -2.27
C GLU A 552 20.30 -15.09 -1.33
N HIS A 553 19.34 -14.25 -0.94
CA HIS A 553 19.49 -13.17 0.03
C HIS A 553 18.44 -13.31 1.13
N SER A 554 18.81 -13.06 2.38
CA SER A 554 17.87 -13.09 3.52
C SER A 554 16.99 -11.84 3.56
N LEU A 555 15.71 -12.00 3.93
CA LEU A 555 14.77 -10.90 4.19
C LEU A 555 14.63 -10.66 5.68
N LYS A 556 14.89 -9.43 6.13
CA LYS A 556 14.70 -9.06 7.53
C LYS A 556 13.23 -8.97 7.87
N ILE A 557 12.88 -9.41 9.07
CA ILE A 557 11.54 -9.34 9.63
C ILE A 557 11.39 -8.00 10.35
N LYS A 558 10.44 -7.18 9.92
CA LYS A 558 10.09 -5.93 10.60
C LYS A 558 9.25 -6.19 11.84
N ASP A 559 8.30 -7.12 11.73
CA ASP A 559 7.37 -7.42 12.81
C ASP A 559 6.92 -8.87 12.84
N ILE A 560 6.47 -9.36 14.00
CA ILE A 560 5.91 -10.70 14.18
C ILE A 560 4.65 -10.63 15.04
N PHE A 561 3.74 -11.59 14.90
CA PHE A 561 2.58 -11.77 15.77
C PHE A 561 2.32 -13.28 15.98
N PRO A 562 1.91 -13.70 17.20
CA PRO A 562 1.95 -12.96 18.45
C PRO A 562 3.41 -12.70 18.90
N LYS A 563 3.63 -11.62 19.67
CA LYS A 563 4.95 -11.23 20.21
C LYS A 563 5.10 -11.64 21.66
N ASP A 564 6.34 -11.90 22.06
CA ASP A 564 6.72 -11.96 23.47
C ASP A 564 6.92 -10.53 24.03
N TYR A 565 5.83 -9.81 24.31
CA TYR A 565 5.92 -8.64 25.20
C TYR A 565 5.86 -9.16 26.63
N LYS A 566 6.93 -8.93 27.40
CA LYS A 566 6.99 -9.26 28.83
C LYS A 566 5.73 -8.76 29.55
N GLY A 567 4.74 -9.63 29.74
CA GLY A 567 3.58 -9.42 30.60
C GLY A 567 2.23 -9.13 29.93
N ASP A 568 2.10 -9.12 28.59
CA ASP A 568 0.79 -8.90 27.98
C ASP A 568 -0.05 -10.20 27.88
N PRO A 569 -1.32 -10.21 28.35
CA PRO A 569 -2.18 -11.38 28.28
C PRO A 569 -2.61 -11.68 26.84
N THR A 570 -2.48 -12.93 26.40
CA THR A 570 -3.12 -13.39 25.15
C THR A 570 -4.62 -13.57 25.35
N VAL A 571 -5.44 -12.65 24.84
CA VAL A 571 -6.89 -12.84 24.70
C VAL A 571 -7.14 -13.65 23.43
N VAL A 572 -7.61 -14.90 23.58
CA VAL A 572 -8.06 -15.72 22.45
C VAL A 572 -9.56 -15.49 22.27
N HIS A 573 -9.94 -14.73 21.24
CA HIS A 573 -11.31 -14.68 20.76
C HIS A 573 -11.63 -15.98 20.01
N THR A 574 -12.62 -16.74 20.47
CA THR A 574 -13.25 -17.81 19.69
C THR A 574 -14.53 -17.29 19.06
N ASP A 575 -14.44 -16.77 17.83
CA ASP A 575 -15.59 -16.77 16.91
C ASP A 575 -15.72 -18.18 16.32
N ASN A 576 -16.57 -18.99 16.95
CA ASN A 576 -17.09 -20.21 16.34
C ASN A 576 -18.47 -19.91 15.77
N SER A 577 -18.55 -19.47 14.50
CA SER A 577 -19.76 -19.68 13.70
C SER A 577 -19.48 -19.75 12.19
N LEU A 578 -18.94 -20.89 11.74
CA LEU A 578 -19.32 -21.46 10.46
C LEU A 578 -19.96 -22.83 10.73
N GLY A 579 -21.29 -22.84 10.80
CA GLY A 579 -22.08 -24.03 11.03
C GLY A 579 -23.57 -23.77 11.30
N GLY A 580 -24.26 -23.09 10.36
CA GLY A 580 -25.71 -23.19 10.14
C GLY A 580 -26.69 -23.01 11.30
N GLY A 581 -27.37 -21.86 11.34
CA GLY A 581 -28.62 -21.67 12.10
C GLY A 581 -29.13 -20.23 12.00
N MET A 582 -30.29 -20.02 11.37
CA MET A 582 -30.92 -18.71 11.15
C MET A 582 -31.26 -17.98 12.46
N ALA A 583 -30.95 -16.68 12.55
CA ALA A 583 -31.78 -15.67 13.23
C ALA A 583 -31.34 -14.24 12.85
N LEU A 584 -32.30 -13.46 12.34
CA LEU A 584 -32.22 -12.03 12.07
C LEU A 584 -32.41 -11.21 13.36
N SER A 585 -31.65 -10.14 13.54
CA SER A 585 -32.04 -8.81 14.10
C SER A 585 -30.76 -8.01 14.41
N ILE A 586 -30.40 -6.95 13.67
CA ILE A 586 -30.85 -5.55 13.76
C ILE A 586 -30.60 -4.94 15.16
N GLY A 587 -29.76 -3.90 15.23
CA GLY A 587 -29.81 -2.92 16.32
C GLY A 587 -28.47 -2.35 16.75
N ALA A 588 -28.33 -1.03 16.62
CA ALA A 588 -27.20 -0.20 17.01
C ALA A 588 -27.06 -0.01 18.53
N GLY A 589 -25.94 0.57 18.98
CA GLY A 589 -25.93 1.42 20.18
C GLY A 589 -24.85 1.08 21.21
N ALA A 590 -24.15 2.13 21.61
CA ALA A 590 -23.04 2.14 22.56
C ALA A 590 -23.42 1.90 24.04
N VAL A 591 -22.38 2.01 24.87
CA VAL A 591 -22.32 2.53 26.25
C VAL A 591 -22.27 1.49 27.39
N ALA A 592 -21.38 1.82 28.32
CA ALA A 592 -20.93 1.09 29.48
C ALA A 592 -21.89 1.09 30.69
N SER A 593 -21.55 0.22 31.65
CA SER A 593 -21.60 0.39 33.11
C SER A 593 -22.58 -0.48 33.93
N ILE A 594 -21.98 -1.31 34.81
CA ILE A 594 -22.23 -1.56 36.25
C ILE A 594 -23.69 -1.62 36.75
N THR A 595 -24.10 -2.75 37.36
CA THR A 595 -24.40 -2.92 38.81
C THR A 595 -25.18 -4.23 39.16
N THR A 596 -24.62 -4.97 40.14
CA THR A 596 -25.19 -5.77 41.26
C THR A 596 -26.44 -6.68 41.16
N GLU A 597 -26.18 -7.94 41.55
CA GLU A 597 -26.94 -8.86 42.42
C GLU A 597 -28.24 -9.56 41.96
N GLY A 598 -28.15 -10.89 41.81
CA GLY A 598 -29.28 -11.83 41.78
C GLY A 598 -28.83 -13.26 41.47
N LYS A 599 -28.81 -14.15 42.46
CA LYS A 599 -28.39 -15.56 42.36
C LYS A 599 -29.26 -16.35 41.37
N GLY A 600 -28.61 -17.07 40.44
CA GLY A 600 -29.19 -18.25 39.80
C GLY A 600 -28.61 -18.61 38.43
N SER A 601 -27.56 -19.45 38.42
CA SER A 601 -27.16 -20.36 37.31
C SER A 601 -26.71 -19.76 35.96
N ARG A 602 -25.55 -20.26 35.49
CA ARG A 602 -24.89 -20.15 34.17
C ARG A 602 -23.89 -19.02 33.94
N ASP A 603 -22.82 -19.45 33.25
CA ASP A 603 -21.80 -18.69 32.52
C ASP A 603 -20.97 -17.68 33.31
N THR A 604 -20.00 -18.20 34.07
CA THR A 604 -18.87 -17.43 34.54
C THR A 604 -17.93 -17.11 33.38
N HIS A 605 -18.05 -15.90 32.84
CA HIS A 605 -16.97 -15.22 32.13
C HIS A 605 -15.78 -15.07 33.11
N PHE A 606 -14.77 -15.92 32.98
CA PHE A 606 -13.49 -15.72 33.64
C PHE A 606 -12.59 -14.89 32.73
N SER A 607 -12.36 -13.62 33.10
CA SER A 607 -11.18 -12.88 32.65
C SER A 607 -10.11 -13.03 33.74
N ARG A 608 -9.18 -13.96 33.55
CA ARG A 608 -8.00 -14.07 34.41
C ARG A 608 -6.74 -14.04 33.53
N VAL A 609 -5.74 -13.30 33.99
CA VAL A 609 -4.44 -13.16 33.33
C VAL A 609 -3.70 -14.49 33.45
N THR A 610 -3.59 -15.25 32.37
CA THR A 610 -2.76 -16.45 32.28
C THR A 610 -1.48 -16.15 31.51
N ALA A 611 -0.44 -16.97 31.71
CA ALA A 611 0.80 -16.83 30.94
C ALA A 611 0.49 -17.01 29.43
N PRO A 612 1.14 -16.26 28.53
CA PRO A 612 0.87 -16.37 27.11
C PRO A 612 1.23 -17.78 26.61
N ARG A 613 0.25 -18.46 26.02
CA ARG A 613 0.37 -19.82 25.45
C ARG A 613 1.24 -19.88 24.20
N VAL A 614 1.50 -18.74 23.58
CA VAL A 614 2.31 -18.62 22.37
C VAL A 614 3.28 -17.45 22.55
N ARG A 615 4.56 -17.69 22.29
CA ARG A 615 5.61 -16.66 22.31
C ARG A 615 6.32 -16.63 20.96
N GLY A 616 6.27 -15.49 20.29
CA GLY A 616 7.00 -15.24 19.06
C GLY A 616 8.29 -14.46 19.30
N SER A 617 9.36 -14.82 18.60
CA SER A 617 10.63 -14.09 18.55
C SER A 617 11.20 -14.07 17.13
N GLY A 618 12.18 -13.19 16.87
CA GLY A 618 12.83 -13.07 15.55
C GLY A 618 12.62 -11.73 14.84
N GLN A 619 12.08 -10.71 15.51
CA GLN A 619 12.05 -9.34 15.00
C GLN A 619 13.47 -8.87 14.66
N TYR A 620 13.62 -8.19 13.53
CA TYR A 620 14.88 -7.71 12.94
C TYR A 620 15.87 -8.81 12.50
N SER A 621 15.51 -10.09 12.63
CA SER A 621 16.25 -11.22 12.07
C SER A 621 15.64 -11.69 10.75
N ASP A 622 16.22 -12.70 10.10
CA ASP A 622 15.62 -13.34 8.93
C ASP A 622 14.74 -14.55 9.28
N THR A 623 14.66 -14.90 10.56
CA THR A 623 14.04 -16.13 11.05
C THR A 623 13.05 -15.84 12.18
N ALA A 624 11.76 -16.06 11.93
CA ALA A 624 10.72 -16.00 12.94
C ALA A 624 10.61 -17.36 13.65
N THR A 625 10.43 -17.34 14.97
CA THR A 625 10.20 -18.56 15.76
C THR A 625 9.04 -18.39 16.71
N TRP A 626 8.23 -19.43 16.87
CA TRP A 626 7.10 -19.45 17.80
C TRP A 626 7.15 -20.70 18.68
N THR A 627 7.04 -20.50 19.98
CA THR A 627 6.90 -21.56 21.00
C THR A 627 5.50 -21.57 21.56
N PHE A 628 4.91 -22.75 21.66
CA PHE A 628 3.57 -22.99 22.19
C PHE A 628 3.70 -23.87 23.43
N GLU A 629 3.06 -23.45 24.52
CA GLU A 629 3.04 -24.18 25.78
C GLU A 629 1.62 -24.24 26.32
N GLU A 630 1.22 -25.42 26.76
CA GLU A 630 -0.01 -25.60 27.50
C GLU A 630 0.03 -24.82 28.83
N ASP A 631 -1.10 -24.25 29.22
CA ASP A 631 -1.26 -23.59 30.50
C ASP A 631 -1.63 -24.63 31.58
N ASP A 632 -0.69 -24.95 32.47
CA ASP A 632 -0.89 -25.89 33.57
C ASP A 632 -1.79 -25.33 34.70
N GLY A 633 -2.25 -24.08 34.60
CA GLY A 633 -2.92 -23.34 35.68
C GLY A 633 -4.46 -23.44 35.76
N GLU A 634 -5.16 -23.94 34.74
CA GLU A 634 -6.64 -24.00 34.72
C GLU A 634 -7.21 -25.42 34.84
N ALA A 635 -8.11 -25.62 35.81
CA ALA A 635 -8.90 -26.84 35.92
C ALA A 635 -9.90 -26.94 34.75
N GLY A 636 -9.71 -27.91 33.85
CA GLY A 636 -10.66 -28.25 32.80
C GLY A 636 -10.28 -27.82 31.38
N ARG A 637 -9.19 -27.06 31.19
CA ARG A 637 -8.63 -26.77 29.85
C ARG A 637 -7.27 -27.45 29.70
N HIS A 638 -7.28 -28.65 29.11
CA HIS A 638 -6.06 -29.39 28.83
C HIS A 638 -5.78 -29.42 27.32
N GLY A 639 -4.59 -28.98 26.94
CA GLY A 639 -4.01 -29.00 25.61
C GLY A 639 -3.94 -27.62 24.95
N LEU A 640 -3.16 -27.54 23.87
CA LEU A 640 -3.15 -26.42 22.94
C LEU A 640 -4.50 -26.27 22.23
N ASP A 641 -4.83 -25.04 21.86
CA ASP A 641 -6.05 -24.73 21.10
C ASP A 641 -5.97 -25.33 19.68
N SER A 642 -7.13 -25.53 19.05
CA SER A 642 -7.19 -26.24 17.76
C SER A 642 -6.53 -25.49 16.61
N GLU A 643 -6.48 -24.16 16.69
CA GLU A 643 -5.85 -23.31 15.68
C GLU A 643 -5.23 -22.05 16.31
N TYR A 644 -4.06 -21.64 15.81
CA TYR A 644 -3.44 -20.35 16.10
C TYR A 644 -3.13 -19.61 14.80
N VAL A 645 -3.23 -18.28 14.84
CA VAL A 645 -2.82 -17.40 13.74
C VAL A 645 -1.46 -16.80 14.07
N LEU A 646 -0.51 -16.95 13.15
CA LEU A 646 0.83 -16.37 13.23
C LEU A 646 1.04 -15.43 12.06
N GLU A 647 1.76 -14.34 12.28
CA GLU A 647 2.02 -13.38 11.22
C GLU A 647 3.49 -12.91 11.26
N ALA A 648 4.09 -12.74 10.10
CA ALA A 648 5.41 -12.15 9.95
C ALA A 648 5.34 -11.00 8.92
N THR A 649 5.70 -9.80 9.34
CA THR A 649 5.82 -8.63 8.48
C THR A 649 7.26 -8.51 8.03
N LEU A 650 7.50 -8.65 6.73
CA LEU A 650 8.82 -8.59 6.12
C LEU A 650 9.21 -7.14 5.79
N GLY A 651 10.50 -6.82 5.96
CA GLY A 651 11.07 -5.53 5.64
C GLY A 651 11.31 -5.32 4.13
N GLY A 652 11.81 -4.14 3.77
CA GLY A 652 12.31 -3.81 2.43
C GLY A 652 13.42 -4.75 1.97
N ALA A 653 13.33 -5.31 0.76
CA ALA A 653 14.54 -5.71 0.02
C ALA A 653 15.22 -4.45 -0.55
N SER A 654 16.40 -4.53 -1.18
CA SER A 654 16.97 -3.40 -1.94
C SER A 654 16.60 -3.45 -3.42
N ILE A 655 15.73 -4.40 -3.80
CA ILE A 655 15.33 -4.68 -5.18
C ILE A 655 13.82 -4.97 -5.23
N VAL A 656 13.25 -4.87 -6.43
CA VAL A 656 11.87 -5.34 -6.69
C VAL A 656 11.81 -6.85 -6.52
N LEU A 657 10.98 -7.32 -5.60
CA LEU A 657 10.81 -8.75 -5.31
C LEU A 657 9.82 -9.38 -6.29
N GLN A 658 10.28 -10.40 -7.02
CA GLN A 658 9.42 -11.24 -7.86
C GLN A 658 9.01 -12.54 -7.15
N ASP A 659 9.87 -13.04 -6.28
CA ASP A 659 9.66 -14.26 -5.52
C ASP A 659 10.18 -14.12 -4.09
N ILE A 660 9.53 -14.83 -3.16
CA ILE A 660 10.02 -14.99 -1.79
C ILE A 660 10.08 -16.47 -1.51
N TRP A 661 11.27 -16.98 -1.22
CA TRP A 661 11.38 -18.32 -0.67
C TRP A 661 11.17 -18.28 0.84
N LEU A 662 10.46 -19.29 1.34
CA LEU A 662 10.27 -19.54 2.75
C LEU A 662 10.77 -20.94 3.08
N ARG A 663 11.65 -21.02 4.09
CA ARG A 663 12.15 -22.27 4.66
C ARG A 663 11.56 -22.43 6.04
N PHE A 664 10.94 -23.57 6.32
CA PHE A 664 10.28 -23.77 7.61
C PHE A 664 10.38 -25.20 8.13
N TRP A 665 10.30 -25.31 9.43
CA TRP A 665 10.15 -26.58 10.12
C TRP A 665 9.41 -26.36 11.44
N GLY A 666 8.81 -27.42 11.97
CA GLY A 666 8.14 -27.36 13.24
C GLY A 666 7.96 -28.73 13.87
N LYS A 667 7.75 -28.75 15.18
CA LYS A 667 7.47 -29.95 15.96
C LYS A 667 6.34 -29.70 16.95
N ALA A 668 5.55 -30.71 17.24
CA ALA A 668 4.46 -30.67 18.21
C ALA A 668 4.47 -31.92 19.07
N VAL A 669 4.29 -31.76 20.39
CA VAL A 669 4.27 -32.86 21.36
C VAL A 669 2.84 -33.26 21.63
N LEU A 670 2.48 -34.47 21.19
CA LEU A 670 1.19 -35.12 21.39
C LEU A 670 1.27 -36.04 22.61
N VAL A 671 0.34 -35.89 23.55
CA VAL A 671 0.14 -36.82 24.67
C VAL A 671 -1.08 -37.67 24.37
N LEU A 672 -0.92 -39.00 24.35
CA LEU A 672 -2.01 -39.94 24.15
C LEU A 672 -2.67 -40.31 25.50
N GLY A 673 -4.00 -40.22 25.57
CA GLY A 673 -4.77 -40.42 26.80
C GLY A 673 -5.49 -41.78 26.91
N GLY A 674 -5.63 -42.51 25.80
CA GLY A 674 -6.37 -43.77 25.71
C GLY A 674 -5.47 -44.95 25.39
N GLY A 675 -5.13 -45.75 26.40
CA GLY A 675 -4.36 -46.99 26.28
C GLY A 675 -3.66 -47.38 27.59
N HIS A 676 -3.05 -48.57 27.65
CA HIS A 676 -2.43 -49.14 28.86
C HIS A 676 -1.18 -48.37 29.40
N LYS A 677 -0.73 -47.31 28.72
CA LYS A 677 0.26 -46.33 29.24
C LYS A 677 -0.26 -44.90 29.08
N PRO A 678 -1.15 -44.42 29.97
CA PRO A 678 -1.59 -43.03 29.96
C PRO A 678 -0.38 -42.10 30.05
N GLY A 679 -0.33 -41.09 29.19
CA GLY A 679 0.74 -40.08 29.21
C GLY A 679 1.93 -40.34 28.28
N SER A 680 1.87 -41.34 27.39
CA SER A 680 2.90 -41.51 26.36
C SER A 680 2.99 -40.27 25.44
N LYS A 681 4.21 -39.79 25.18
CA LYS A 681 4.50 -38.60 24.38
C LYS A 681 5.00 -39.00 22.98
N GLN A 682 4.37 -38.46 21.95
CA GLN A 682 4.77 -38.57 20.55
C GLN A 682 5.16 -37.18 20.04
N THR A 683 6.25 -37.07 19.27
CA THR A 683 6.62 -35.80 18.62
C THR A 683 6.27 -35.88 17.15
N LEU A 684 5.32 -35.06 16.71
CA LEU A 684 4.99 -34.87 15.29
C LEU A 684 5.89 -33.78 14.72
N GLN A 685 6.48 -34.00 13.55
CA GLN A 685 7.49 -33.09 13.01
C GLN A 685 7.31 -32.83 11.51
N ILE A 686 7.24 -31.55 11.12
CA ILE A 686 7.20 -31.08 9.74
C ILE A 686 8.59 -30.50 9.42
N GLY A 687 9.33 -31.13 8.50
CA GLY A 687 10.73 -30.76 8.22
C GLY A 687 11.69 -30.93 9.40
N SER A 688 12.96 -30.58 9.25
CA SER A 688 13.90 -30.52 10.36
C SER A 688 14.77 -29.27 10.28
N ARG A 689 15.57 -29.01 11.32
CA ARG A 689 16.53 -27.91 11.30
C ARG A 689 17.56 -28.10 10.18
N GLU A 690 17.97 -29.33 9.93
CA GLU A 690 18.93 -29.71 8.89
C GLU A 690 18.28 -29.76 7.50
N ASN A 691 17.00 -30.17 7.44
CA ASN A 691 16.24 -30.32 6.19
C ASN A 691 14.87 -29.62 6.32
N PRO A 692 14.82 -28.28 6.31
CA PRO A 692 13.57 -27.56 6.37
C PRO A 692 12.79 -27.71 5.05
N PHE A 693 11.46 -27.68 5.14
CA PHE A 693 10.62 -27.62 3.95
C PHE A 693 10.82 -26.27 3.27
N ARG A 694 10.72 -26.23 1.94
CA ARG A 694 10.91 -24.99 1.15
C ARG A 694 9.74 -24.75 0.22
N ARG A 695 9.21 -23.53 0.21
CA ARG A 695 8.21 -23.05 -0.74
C ARG A 695 8.66 -21.73 -1.34
N VAL A 696 8.14 -21.40 -2.51
CA VAL A 696 8.37 -20.12 -3.17
C VAL A 696 7.03 -19.42 -3.34
N LEU A 697 6.87 -18.27 -2.71
CA LEU A 697 5.74 -17.38 -2.93
C LEU A 697 6.01 -16.54 -4.18
N ASP A 698 5.16 -16.67 -5.19
CA ASP A 698 5.22 -15.91 -6.43
C ASP A 698 4.50 -14.57 -6.28
N LEU A 699 5.29 -13.50 -6.32
CA LEU A 699 4.84 -12.13 -6.25
C LEU A 699 4.79 -11.46 -7.63
N SER A 700 5.01 -12.18 -8.74
CA SER A 700 5.08 -11.59 -10.10
C SER A 700 3.85 -10.79 -10.52
N ARG A 701 2.71 -10.99 -9.85
CA ARG A 701 1.48 -10.21 -10.05
C ARG A 701 1.34 -8.99 -9.15
N HIS A 702 2.24 -8.81 -8.18
CA HIS A 702 2.26 -7.71 -7.23
C HIS A 702 3.55 -6.92 -7.40
N VAL A 703 3.50 -5.59 -7.38
CA VAL A 703 4.73 -4.80 -7.45
C VAL A 703 5.16 -4.44 -6.03
N CYS A 704 6.27 -5.05 -5.59
CA CYS A 704 6.90 -4.74 -4.31
C CYS A 704 7.96 -3.67 -4.50
N TYR A 705 7.65 -2.42 -4.12
CA TYR A 705 8.63 -1.33 -4.08
C TYR A 705 9.23 -1.18 -2.69
N VAL A 706 10.47 -0.73 -2.67
CA VAL A 706 11.23 -0.44 -1.45
C VAL A 706 11.12 1.06 -1.20
N LEU A 707 10.54 1.44 -0.07
CA LEU A 707 10.59 2.80 0.43
C LEU A 707 11.61 2.87 1.56
N GLU A 708 12.60 3.75 1.45
CA GLU A 708 13.45 4.10 2.58
C GLU A 708 12.81 5.27 3.32
N ASP A 709 12.44 5.08 4.60
CA ASP A 709 12.00 6.15 5.49
C ASP A 709 12.91 6.26 6.72
N GLU A 710 12.65 7.25 7.59
CA GLU A 710 13.43 7.50 8.81
C GLU A 710 13.40 6.32 9.81
N GLU A 711 12.50 5.33 9.63
CA GLU A 711 12.40 4.11 10.44
C GLU A 711 13.01 2.87 9.76
N GLY A 712 13.57 3.01 8.55
CA GLY A 712 14.23 1.94 7.78
C GLY A 712 13.51 1.56 6.48
N SER A 713 14.02 0.57 5.74
CA SER A 713 13.43 0.14 4.46
C SER A 713 12.09 -0.59 4.68
N ARG A 714 11.00 -0.06 4.13
CA ARG A 714 9.66 -0.66 4.10
C ARG A 714 9.33 -1.19 2.69
N SER A 715 8.70 -2.36 2.60
CA SER A 715 8.15 -2.88 1.33
C SER A 715 6.69 -2.46 1.20
N ILE A 716 6.34 -1.63 0.21
CA ILE A 716 4.94 -1.45 -0.21
C ILE A 716 4.68 -2.47 -1.30
N VAL A 717 3.59 -3.23 -1.12
CA VAL A 717 3.11 -4.17 -2.13
C VAL A 717 1.85 -3.57 -2.73
N SER A 718 1.95 -3.05 -3.95
CA SER A 718 0.74 -2.71 -4.71
C SER A 718 0.21 -4.02 -5.30
N ALA A 719 -1.02 -4.38 -4.94
CA ALA A 719 -1.81 -5.27 -5.78
C ALA A 719 -1.92 -4.65 -7.19
N PRO A 720 -2.04 -5.46 -8.25
CA PRO A 720 -2.25 -4.95 -9.60
C PRO A 720 -3.57 -4.19 -9.71
#